data_AF-A0A9C9TB01-F1
#
_entry.id   AF-A0A9C9TB01-F1
#
_cell.length_a   1.000
_cell.length_b   1.000
_cell.length_c   1.000
_cell.angle_alpha   90.00
_cell.angle_beta   90.00
_cell.angle_gamma   90.00
#
_symmetry.space_group_name_H-M   'P 1'
#
loop_
_entity.id
_entity.type
_entity.pdbx_description
1 polymer ?
#
loop_
_entity_poly.entity_id
_entity_poly.type
_entity_poly.pdbx_seq_one_letter_code
_entity_poly.pdbx_strand_id
1 'polypeptide(L)'
;MNEFDFGPISRTVDASTGKGDAINLASLSVHEALTALLAGNNRDEFIAWLWHDLFKPLFWWPQKNKWFHYPNNKPNDPLSVEAHWSSVTGIPSGLVKTHHYRDNRAFTYGESETVNNEFDQVAIGKDARFVQLSFLAEPATHTALLRAVIADAFMEVVTRVVADSIEKELATRSPTFKRVRYVFDFRRVALSNPPENLEIASLANQYTLHVTAGELVVRHLMPLSRPDLDGHHVEVVIDFTAEPPTGERFGEGIISLVELLTVYQDSRTILMGIPQFLQVDIGQIEQQVKNAAEQRLRDLDIRTLASINELKKQSTTQGRVDWAALPLRQHGQDIDLLAHMFAEQVEIRLIDRGQLTQKVKDAKGKSFDIRLLNEIVSHPIALLAGKPRHCRFCNTAFESALPPVEAKVGNYFTDIEYIGFGGDICPMCRVYVLNSHKSRTASEKVKGVTGDRKAYRGALALITPSSHFTYVEGQCKLIEQPPLDVGGRFANPLQRATVTLQEYGLFNMISRRVIARMWAQIDDAIKPLPLPYMGAILLTQNEAAQIRTLFDCLETLFDQAELVAYPFKVTVQPAVELAFEMPVNDLKEHHTKHTYLKTSPTIVSVDPDSKFTLLVDNGLQLEVSRKFFEDRRRMNELLEGIKGQKRQHNWLLAVLQGIDPVTATAEAFYDYDAPLLQAEKVFWDMQLDAASLAEQWQRYEKVRGEVSRIAARYPMLIEFFAKPRR
;
A
#
# COMPACT_ATOMS: atom_id res chain seq x y z
N MET A 1 -12.16 -9.77 -10.11
CA MET A 1 -11.63 -10.78 -9.17
C MET A 1 -10.11 -10.75 -9.24
N ASN A 2 -9.45 -10.66 -8.09
CA ASN A 2 -8.00 -10.57 -7.95
C ASN A 2 -7.50 -11.81 -7.21
N GLU A 3 -6.81 -12.71 -7.90
CA GLU A 3 -6.20 -13.87 -7.27
C GLU A 3 -4.72 -13.60 -7.01
N PHE A 4 -4.25 -13.93 -5.80
CA PHE A 4 -2.85 -13.80 -5.38
C PHE A 4 -2.34 -15.15 -4.91
N ASP A 5 -1.24 -15.62 -5.49
CA ASP A 5 -0.56 -16.86 -5.08
C ASP A 5 0.91 -16.52 -4.78
N PHE A 6 1.31 -16.77 -3.53
CA PHE A 6 2.68 -16.57 -3.05
C PHE A 6 3.33 -17.90 -2.67
N GLY A 7 2.75 -19.02 -3.08
CA GLY A 7 3.16 -20.37 -2.73
C GLY A 7 2.45 -20.92 -1.49
N PRO A 8 2.85 -22.11 -1.02
CA PRO A 8 2.22 -22.78 0.11
C PRO A 8 2.38 -22.02 1.42
N ILE A 9 1.45 -22.22 2.35
CA ILE A 9 1.56 -21.62 3.69
C ILE A 9 2.83 -22.09 4.39
N SER A 10 3.44 -21.18 5.17
CA SER A 10 4.51 -21.58 6.07
C SER A 10 3.97 -22.42 7.24
N ARG A 11 2.81 -22.09 7.81
CA ARG A 11 2.42 -22.61 9.13
C ARG A 11 0.93 -22.78 9.34
N THR A 12 0.68 -23.64 10.32
CA THR A 12 -0.59 -23.93 10.96
C THR A 12 -0.32 -23.82 12.47
N VAL A 13 -1.10 -23.05 13.23
CA VAL A 13 -0.80 -22.75 14.65
C VAL A 13 -1.39 -23.86 15.54
N ASP A 14 -0.54 -24.56 16.31
CA ASP A 14 -0.98 -25.66 17.21
C ASP A 14 -0.20 -25.76 18.52
N ALA A 15 0.20 -24.63 19.14
CA ALA A 15 1.01 -24.72 20.38
C ALA A 15 0.64 -23.75 21.51
N SER A 16 0.23 -22.52 21.25
CA SER A 16 0.00 -21.55 22.33
C SER A 16 -1.44 -21.53 22.87
N THR A 17 -2.45 -21.79 22.02
CA THR A 17 -3.87 -21.76 22.41
C THR A 17 -4.46 -23.13 22.76
N GLY A 18 -3.80 -24.23 22.36
CA GLY A 18 -4.25 -25.61 22.60
C GLY A 18 -5.48 -26.06 21.81
N LYS A 19 -5.91 -25.30 20.78
CA LYS A 19 -7.13 -25.60 19.99
C LYS A 19 -6.89 -26.18 18.59
N GLY A 20 -5.70 -25.98 18.01
CA GLY A 20 -5.26 -26.63 16.77
C GLY A 20 -6.08 -26.30 15.50
N ASP A 21 -6.78 -25.17 15.47
CA ASP A 21 -7.79 -24.79 14.49
C ASP A 21 -7.47 -23.52 13.68
N ALA A 22 -6.23 -23.01 13.75
CA ALA A 22 -5.81 -21.76 13.11
C ALA A 22 -4.61 -21.88 12.15
N ILE A 23 -4.51 -20.95 11.19
CA ILE A 23 -3.39 -20.84 10.24
C ILE A 23 -2.80 -19.44 10.13
N ASN A 24 -1.53 -19.41 9.75
CA ASN A 24 -0.90 -18.20 9.22
C ASN A 24 -1.14 -18.14 7.71
N LEU A 25 -1.42 -16.95 7.20
CA LEU A 25 -1.67 -16.71 5.78
C LEU A 25 -0.36 -16.42 5.02
N ALA A 26 0.68 -15.99 5.72
CA ALA A 26 1.99 -15.77 5.12
C ALA A 26 2.52 -17.04 4.45
N SER A 27 2.89 -16.90 3.17
CA SER A 27 3.47 -17.99 2.42
C SER A 27 4.85 -18.37 2.97
N LEU A 28 5.29 -19.55 2.60
CA LEU A 28 6.59 -20.09 2.98
C LEU A 28 7.74 -19.16 2.56
N SER A 29 7.77 -18.71 1.32
CA SER A 29 8.81 -17.81 0.81
C SER A 29 8.88 -16.49 1.57
N VAL A 30 7.72 -15.89 1.88
CA VAL A 30 7.63 -14.65 2.67
C VAL A 30 8.10 -14.89 4.11
N HIS A 31 7.70 -16.00 4.72
CA HIS A 31 8.10 -16.37 6.08
C HIS A 31 9.62 -16.49 6.20
N GLU A 32 10.24 -17.23 5.30
CA GLU A 32 11.69 -17.49 5.29
C GLU A 32 12.48 -16.20 5.11
N ALA A 33 12.11 -15.39 4.11
CA ALA A 33 12.79 -14.13 3.83
C ALA A 33 12.67 -13.13 4.98
N LEU A 34 11.47 -12.96 5.55
CA LEU A 34 11.26 -12.08 6.70
C LEU A 34 12.04 -12.56 7.93
N THR A 35 12.05 -13.87 8.19
CA THR A 35 12.78 -14.42 9.34
C THR A 35 14.29 -14.28 9.15
N ALA A 36 14.81 -14.54 7.95
CA ALA A 36 16.22 -14.31 7.62
C ALA A 36 16.62 -12.85 7.85
N LEU A 37 15.81 -11.91 7.36
CA LEU A 37 16.02 -10.48 7.59
C LEU A 37 16.01 -10.16 9.08
N LEU A 38 15.03 -10.61 9.85
CA LEU A 38 14.87 -10.18 11.24
C LEU A 38 15.71 -10.96 12.25
N ALA A 39 16.19 -12.14 11.92
CA ALA A 39 16.88 -13.04 12.86
C ALA A 39 18.34 -13.32 12.51
N GLY A 40 18.76 -13.15 11.24
CA GLY A 40 20.14 -13.41 10.83
C GLY A 40 21.11 -12.43 11.47
N ASN A 41 21.99 -12.90 12.37
CA ASN A 41 22.99 -12.09 13.05
C ASN A 41 24.34 -12.00 12.30
N ASN A 42 24.52 -12.81 11.27
CA ASN A 42 25.66 -12.83 10.35
C ASN A 42 25.25 -13.53 9.05
N ARG A 43 26.15 -13.61 8.07
CA ARG A 43 25.94 -14.30 6.79
C ARG A 43 25.36 -15.70 6.96
N ASP A 44 25.93 -16.49 7.86
CA ASP A 44 25.61 -17.92 7.95
C ASP A 44 24.24 -18.16 8.56
N GLU A 45 23.89 -17.40 9.59
CA GLU A 45 22.54 -17.40 10.13
C GLU A 45 21.53 -16.86 9.10
N PHE A 46 21.85 -15.75 8.41
CA PHE A 46 20.97 -15.19 7.39
C PHE A 46 20.65 -16.21 6.30
N ILE A 47 21.67 -16.88 5.76
CA ILE A 47 21.48 -17.92 4.75
C ILE A 47 20.75 -19.14 5.34
N ALA A 48 21.12 -19.59 6.54
CA ALA A 48 20.48 -20.73 7.18
C ALA A 48 18.97 -20.50 7.43
N TRP A 49 18.56 -19.26 7.69
CA TRP A 49 17.15 -18.88 7.82
C TRP A 49 16.38 -18.89 6.51
N LEU A 50 17.02 -18.85 5.35
CA LEU A 50 16.35 -18.96 4.05
C LEU A 50 15.90 -20.39 3.72
N TRP A 51 16.25 -21.35 4.59
CA TRP A 51 15.94 -22.78 4.47
C TRP A 51 14.98 -23.31 5.55
N HIS A 52 14.91 -22.59 6.66
CA HIS A 52 14.36 -22.97 7.97
C HIS A 52 13.08 -23.83 7.90
N ASP A 53 12.07 -23.46 7.12
CA ASP A 53 10.81 -24.20 6.98
C ASP A 53 10.54 -24.82 5.61
N LEU A 54 11.49 -24.78 4.69
CA LEU A 54 11.27 -25.14 3.28
C LEU A 54 10.75 -26.56 3.03
N PHE A 55 10.80 -27.44 4.04
CA PHE A 55 10.38 -28.83 3.96
C PHE A 55 8.94 -29.07 4.40
N LYS A 56 8.24 -28.04 4.89
CA LYS A 56 6.83 -28.16 5.33
C LYS A 56 5.84 -28.69 4.30
N PRO A 57 5.98 -28.39 3.01
CA PRO A 57 5.10 -28.97 2.00
C PRO A 57 5.38 -30.45 1.69
N LEU A 58 6.54 -30.98 2.10
CA LEU A 58 6.95 -32.37 1.90
C LEU A 58 6.83 -33.22 3.19
N PHE A 59 6.18 -32.72 4.25
CA PHE A 59 6.08 -33.46 5.51
C PHE A 59 4.90 -34.42 5.60
N TRP A 60 5.28 -35.67 5.85
CA TRP A 60 4.47 -36.73 6.41
C TRP A 60 4.01 -36.36 7.82
N TRP A 61 2.70 -36.39 8.05
CA TRP A 61 2.06 -36.15 9.35
C TRP A 61 1.72 -37.51 10.00
N PRO A 62 2.65 -38.25 10.62
CA PRO A 62 2.32 -39.59 11.15
C PRO A 62 1.33 -39.54 12.32
N GLN A 63 1.18 -38.39 13.01
CA GLN A 63 0.31 -38.22 14.17
C GLN A 63 -0.25 -36.79 14.24
N LYS A 64 -1.53 -36.63 14.60
CA LYS A 64 -2.28 -35.36 14.64
C LYS A 64 -1.57 -34.22 15.41
N ASN A 65 -0.88 -34.53 16.51
CA ASN A 65 -0.31 -33.53 17.44
C ASN A 65 1.24 -33.50 17.46
N LYS A 66 1.92 -34.21 16.56
CA LYS A 66 3.39 -34.23 16.52
C LYS A 66 3.90 -33.91 15.13
N TRP A 67 4.60 -32.79 15.08
CA TRP A 67 5.35 -32.35 13.93
C TRP A 67 6.71 -33.05 13.96
N PHE A 68 7.13 -33.60 12.84
CA PHE A 68 8.51 -34.04 12.67
C PHE A 68 9.21 -33.05 11.75
N HIS A 69 9.95 -32.11 12.35
CA HIS A 69 10.86 -31.24 11.62
C HIS A 69 12.04 -32.08 11.09
N TYR A 70 12.16 -32.26 9.77
CA TYR A 70 13.44 -32.66 9.17
C TYR A 70 14.35 -31.45 9.09
N PRO A 71 15.40 -31.44 9.90
CA PRO A 71 16.73 -31.65 9.35
C PRO A 71 17.42 -32.81 10.08
N ASN A 72 17.60 -33.96 9.41
CA ASN A 72 18.39 -35.03 9.99
C ASN A 72 19.82 -35.02 9.42
N ASN A 73 20.79 -34.55 10.20
CA ASN A 73 22.22 -34.64 9.90
C ASN A 73 22.82 -35.98 10.36
N LYS A 74 22.02 -37.07 10.35
CA LYS A 74 22.52 -38.39 10.72
C LYS A 74 23.34 -38.96 9.56
N PRO A 75 24.59 -39.39 9.80
CA PRO A 75 25.35 -40.14 8.82
C PRO A 75 24.55 -41.37 8.35
N ASN A 76 24.49 -41.61 7.04
CA ASN A 76 23.74 -42.69 6.40
C ASN A 76 22.20 -42.60 6.51
N ASP A 77 21.66 -41.45 6.89
CA ASP A 77 20.24 -41.17 6.73
C ASP A 77 19.94 -40.84 5.25
N PRO A 78 19.08 -41.61 4.56
CA PRO A 78 18.74 -41.36 3.16
C PRO A 78 18.09 -39.99 2.91
N LEU A 79 17.75 -39.23 3.96
CA LEU A 79 17.05 -37.95 3.91
C LEU A 79 17.91 -36.77 4.45
N SER A 80 19.24 -36.88 4.41
CA SER A 80 20.19 -35.84 4.88
C SER A 80 20.30 -34.65 3.91
N VAL A 81 19.24 -33.85 3.77
CA VAL A 81 19.18 -32.68 2.87
C VAL A 81 20.01 -31.49 3.38
N GLU A 82 20.27 -31.41 4.70
CA GLU A 82 21.11 -30.36 5.29
C GLU A 82 22.55 -30.41 4.77
N ALA A 83 23.09 -31.59 4.50
CA ALA A 83 24.42 -31.75 3.90
C ALA A 83 24.47 -31.17 2.48
N HIS A 84 23.41 -31.39 1.69
CA HIS A 84 23.29 -30.80 0.36
C HIS A 84 23.18 -29.27 0.44
N TRP A 85 22.32 -28.74 1.31
CA TRP A 85 22.21 -27.30 1.54
C TRP A 85 23.56 -26.66 1.94
N SER A 86 24.25 -27.28 2.89
CA SER A 86 25.58 -26.84 3.34
C SER A 86 26.58 -26.82 2.19
N SER A 87 26.58 -27.85 1.34
CA SER A 87 27.47 -27.92 0.17
C SER A 87 27.19 -26.84 -0.87
N VAL A 88 25.92 -26.48 -1.06
CA VAL A 88 25.51 -25.50 -2.08
C VAL A 88 25.66 -24.07 -1.58
N THR A 89 25.46 -23.81 -0.30
CA THR A 89 25.45 -22.43 0.26
C THR A 89 26.71 -22.07 1.04
N GLY A 90 27.56 -23.06 1.31
CA GLY A 90 28.81 -22.92 2.04
C GLY A 90 28.64 -22.77 3.56
N ILE A 91 27.42 -22.86 4.11
CA ILE A 91 27.21 -22.77 5.56
C ILE A 91 27.62 -24.06 6.29
N PRO A 92 27.94 -23.99 7.60
CA PRO A 92 28.28 -25.18 8.38
C PRO A 92 27.11 -26.16 8.49
N SER A 93 27.38 -27.44 8.20
CA SER A 93 26.43 -28.52 8.44
C SER A 93 26.11 -28.66 9.92
N GLY A 94 24.83 -28.79 10.25
CA GLY A 94 24.33 -28.82 11.61
C GLY A 94 23.98 -27.45 12.19
N LEU A 95 24.19 -26.34 11.46
CA LEU A 95 23.71 -25.03 11.92
C LEU A 95 22.19 -24.99 11.88
N VAL A 96 21.64 -25.33 10.72
CA VAL A 96 20.21 -25.27 10.41
C VAL A 96 19.42 -26.06 11.43
N LYS A 97 19.79 -27.30 11.76
CA LYS A 97 19.01 -28.13 12.72
C LYS A 97 18.75 -27.53 14.09
N THR A 98 19.47 -26.47 14.47
CA THR A 98 19.42 -25.95 15.83
C THR A 98 18.38 -24.86 16.07
N HIS A 99 17.71 -24.35 15.02
CA HIS A 99 16.81 -23.20 15.13
C HIS A 99 15.54 -23.46 15.97
N HIS A 100 15.09 -24.71 16.10
CA HIS A 100 13.93 -25.09 16.94
C HIS A 100 14.28 -25.35 18.40
N TYR A 101 15.57 -25.48 18.74
CA TYR A 101 15.97 -25.73 20.12
C TYR A 101 15.93 -24.41 20.90
N ARG A 102 15.27 -24.43 22.06
CA ARG A 102 15.34 -23.32 23.02
C ARG A 102 16.66 -23.34 23.80
N ASP A 103 17.14 -24.53 24.14
CA ASP A 103 18.39 -24.76 24.86
C ASP A 103 19.46 -25.35 23.93
N ASN A 104 20.72 -24.91 24.03
CA ASN A 104 21.85 -25.34 23.19
C ASN A 104 21.69 -25.08 21.67
N ARG A 105 20.96 -24.03 21.28
CA ARG A 105 20.90 -23.59 19.88
C ARG A 105 22.22 -22.96 19.42
N ALA A 106 22.56 -23.12 18.14
CA ALA A 106 23.71 -22.43 17.53
C ALA A 106 23.34 -21.05 16.99
N PHE A 107 22.06 -20.81 16.69
CA PHE A 107 21.55 -19.51 16.28
C PHE A 107 21.55 -18.51 17.44
N THR A 108 21.93 -17.28 17.14
CA THR A 108 21.89 -16.17 18.10
C THR A 108 20.45 -15.91 18.57
N TYR A 109 19.50 -15.85 17.63
CA TYR A 109 18.09 -15.58 17.90
C TYR A 109 17.20 -16.77 17.53
N GLY A 110 16.14 -16.98 18.31
CA GLY A 110 15.06 -17.89 17.97
C GLY A 110 13.99 -17.19 17.17
N GLU A 111 13.21 -17.94 16.40
CA GLU A 111 12.14 -17.38 15.59
C GLU A 111 11.09 -16.63 16.44
N SER A 112 10.68 -17.19 17.59
CA SER A 112 9.69 -16.53 18.47
C SER A 112 10.19 -15.23 19.10
N GLU A 113 11.50 -14.98 19.05
CA GLU A 113 12.12 -13.75 19.54
C GLU A 113 12.05 -12.62 18.49
N THR A 114 11.92 -12.95 17.21
CA THR A 114 12.00 -12.00 16.09
C THR A 114 10.71 -11.93 15.27
N VAL A 115 10.12 -13.07 14.92
CA VAL A 115 8.82 -13.18 14.27
C VAL A 115 7.87 -13.89 15.23
N ASN A 116 7.48 -13.15 16.28
CA ASN A 116 6.64 -13.71 17.34
C ASN A 116 5.26 -14.11 16.77
N ASN A 117 4.93 -15.39 16.94
CA ASN A 117 3.68 -16.00 16.48
C ASN A 117 2.83 -16.52 17.66
N GLU A 118 3.23 -16.27 18.92
CA GLU A 118 2.74 -17.04 20.07
C GLU A 118 1.43 -16.53 20.70
N PHE A 119 0.81 -15.47 20.19
CA PHE A 119 -0.43 -14.94 20.77
C PHE A 119 -1.32 -14.45 19.64
N ASP A 120 -2.64 -14.67 19.76
CA ASP A 120 -3.71 -14.22 18.85
C ASP A 120 -3.79 -12.68 18.62
N GLN A 121 -2.71 -11.95 18.89
CA GLN A 121 -2.61 -10.51 18.94
C GLN A 121 -1.27 -10.08 18.33
N VAL A 122 -1.34 -9.13 17.39
CA VAL A 122 -0.61 -7.84 17.19
C VAL A 122 0.74 -7.60 17.93
N ALA A 123 1.44 -8.66 18.33
CA ALA A 123 2.72 -8.63 19.00
C ALA A 123 3.82 -8.89 17.97
N ILE A 124 4.88 -8.10 18.05
CA ILE A 124 6.05 -8.24 17.18
C ILE A 124 7.20 -8.86 17.97
N GLY A 125 8.22 -9.37 17.30
CA GLY A 125 9.38 -9.96 17.97
C GLY A 125 10.04 -8.99 18.94
N LYS A 126 10.25 -9.44 20.18
CA LYS A 126 10.89 -8.66 21.23
C LYS A 126 12.33 -8.27 20.90
N ASP A 127 13.02 -9.09 20.10
CA ASP A 127 14.40 -8.89 19.68
C ASP A 127 14.52 -8.49 18.20
N ALA A 128 13.39 -8.39 17.48
CA ALA A 128 13.38 -7.78 16.15
C ALA A 128 13.71 -6.28 16.25
N ARG A 129 14.39 -5.78 15.21
CA ARG A 129 14.82 -4.38 15.12
C ARG A 129 14.06 -3.69 14.01
N PHE A 130 13.68 -2.44 14.25
CA PHE A 130 12.90 -1.67 13.29
C PHE A 130 13.39 -0.23 13.19
N VAL A 131 13.28 0.35 12.01
CA VAL A 131 13.34 1.80 11.83
C VAL A 131 11.92 2.29 11.59
N GLN A 132 11.50 3.29 12.36
CA GLN A 132 10.17 3.88 12.27
C GLN A 132 10.28 5.31 11.73
N LEU A 133 9.43 5.63 10.75
CA LEU A 133 9.07 7.00 10.39
C LEU A 133 7.74 7.35 11.04
N SER A 134 7.69 8.52 11.69
CA SER A 134 6.50 9.05 12.34
C SER A 134 6.20 10.46 11.86
N PHE A 135 4.99 10.68 11.35
CA PHE A 135 4.42 12.00 11.13
C PHE A 135 3.55 12.36 12.31
N LEU A 136 3.98 13.38 13.05
CA LEU A 136 3.19 13.93 14.16
C LEU A 136 1.99 14.71 13.62
N ALA A 137 2.02 15.17 12.38
CA ALA A 137 0.87 15.89 11.83
C ALA A 137 -0.34 14.97 11.62
N GLU A 138 -1.52 15.49 11.92
CA GLU A 138 -2.84 14.93 11.59
C GLU A 138 -2.99 14.80 10.06
N PRO A 139 -3.25 13.60 9.52
CA PRO A 139 -3.42 13.37 8.08
C PRO A 139 -4.47 14.28 7.46
N ALA A 140 -4.08 15.03 6.44
CA ALA A 140 -4.94 15.95 5.71
C ALA A 140 -4.43 16.15 4.29
N THR A 141 -5.33 16.39 3.33
CA THR A 141 -5.01 16.65 1.91
C THR A 141 -3.87 17.66 1.73
N HIS A 142 -3.83 18.74 2.53
CA HIS A 142 -2.78 19.77 2.46
C HIS A 142 -1.37 19.27 2.78
N THR A 143 -1.25 18.17 3.52
CA THR A 143 0.03 17.60 3.93
C THR A 143 0.32 16.28 3.23
N ALA A 144 -0.65 15.71 2.52
CA ALA A 144 -0.58 14.38 1.91
C ALA A 144 0.59 14.25 0.93
N LEU A 145 0.77 15.22 0.02
CA LEU A 145 1.90 15.22 -0.92
C LEU A 145 3.25 15.22 -0.19
N LEU A 146 3.45 16.12 0.78
CA LEU A 146 4.70 16.19 1.55
C LEU A 146 4.99 14.88 2.28
N ARG A 147 3.97 14.30 2.95
CA ARG A 147 4.13 13.01 3.63
C ARG A 147 4.51 11.91 2.67
N ALA A 148 3.82 11.82 1.53
CA ALA A 148 4.06 10.76 0.56
C ALA A 148 5.49 10.85 -0.01
N VAL A 149 5.97 12.06 -0.30
CA VAL A 149 7.35 12.28 -0.78
C VAL A 149 8.39 11.92 0.29
N ILE A 150 8.16 12.29 1.55
CA ILE A 150 9.04 11.96 2.67
C ILE A 150 9.01 10.46 2.98
N ALA A 151 7.83 9.85 2.96
CA ALA A 151 7.62 8.42 3.16
C ALA A 151 8.36 7.60 2.10
N ASP A 152 8.17 7.93 0.82
CA ASP A 152 8.89 7.25 -0.26
C ASP A 152 10.41 7.43 -0.13
N ALA A 153 10.88 8.60 0.34
CA ALA A 153 12.30 8.88 0.53
C ALA A 153 12.88 8.09 1.69
N PHE A 154 12.14 7.99 2.79
CA PHE A 154 12.45 7.13 3.94
C PHE A 154 12.58 5.67 3.52
N MET A 155 11.59 5.16 2.80
CA MET A 155 11.58 3.77 2.37
C MET A 155 12.68 3.46 1.36
N GLU A 156 13.02 4.40 0.46
CA GLU A 156 14.17 4.27 -0.43
C GLU A 156 15.49 4.20 0.34
N VAL A 157 15.74 5.15 1.24
CA VAL A 157 17.00 5.26 1.97
C VAL A 157 17.23 4.04 2.85
N VAL A 158 16.22 3.63 3.61
CA VAL A 158 16.32 2.44 4.48
C VAL A 158 16.55 1.19 3.63
N THR A 159 15.79 1.01 2.54
CA THR A 159 15.97 -0.12 1.62
C THR A 159 17.39 -0.19 1.06
N ARG A 160 17.96 0.95 0.62
CA ARG A 160 19.34 1.00 0.11
C ARG A 160 20.37 0.65 1.17
N VAL A 161 20.25 1.21 2.37
CA VAL A 161 21.16 0.91 3.50
C VAL A 161 21.11 -0.58 3.86
N VAL A 162 19.91 -1.17 3.88
CA VAL A 162 19.74 -2.61 4.16
C VAL A 162 20.32 -3.46 3.02
N ALA A 163 20.01 -3.15 1.76
CA ALA A 163 20.53 -3.86 0.59
C ALA A 163 22.06 -3.88 0.57
N ASP A 164 22.68 -2.72 0.78
CA ASP A 164 24.15 -2.59 0.85
C ASP A 164 24.73 -3.44 1.99
N SER A 165 24.04 -3.52 3.13
CA SER A 165 24.48 -4.33 4.26
C SER A 165 24.35 -5.83 3.98
N ILE A 166 23.26 -6.27 3.33
CA ILE A 166 23.08 -7.66 2.93
C ILE A 166 24.14 -8.04 1.90
N GLU A 167 24.38 -7.20 0.89
CA GLU A 167 25.39 -7.46 -0.15
C GLU A 167 26.78 -7.61 0.46
N LYS A 168 27.17 -6.70 1.38
CA LYS A 168 28.46 -6.78 2.10
C LYS A 168 28.57 -8.06 2.92
N GLU A 169 27.52 -8.40 3.66
CA GLU A 169 27.51 -9.58 4.53
C GLU A 169 27.59 -10.87 3.70
N LEU A 170 26.80 -11.00 2.63
CA LEU A 170 26.83 -12.14 1.72
C LEU A 170 28.17 -12.26 0.98
N ALA A 171 28.81 -11.14 0.65
CA ALA A 171 30.12 -11.12 -0.01
C ALA A 171 31.29 -11.60 0.86
N THR A 172 31.09 -11.76 2.18
CA THR A 172 32.15 -12.26 3.08
C THR A 172 32.61 -13.68 2.76
N ARG A 173 31.75 -14.49 2.10
CA ARG A 173 32.09 -15.86 1.69
C ARG A 173 31.26 -16.33 0.50
N SER A 174 31.89 -17.09 -0.40
CA SER A 174 31.21 -17.75 -1.53
C SER A 174 30.41 -18.99 -1.11
N PRO A 175 29.35 -19.35 -1.85
CA PRO A 175 28.76 -18.58 -2.95
C PRO A 175 27.97 -17.36 -2.46
N THR A 176 27.82 -16.38 -3.35
CA THR A 176 27.05 -15.16 -3.13
C THR A 176 25.88 -15.09 -4.11
N PHE A 177 24.83 -14.40 -3.71
CA PHE A 177 23.62 -14.19 -4.48
C PHE A 177 22.93 -12.90 -4.03
N LYS A 178 22.12 -12.33 -4.91
CA LYS A 178 21.29 -11.14 -4.64
C LYS A 178 19.80 -11.48 -4.63
N ARG A 179 19.44 -12.65 -5.15
CA ARG A 179 18.05 -13.13 -5.26
C ARG A 179 17.92 -14.56 -4.75
N VAL A 180 16.73 -14.90 -4.26
CA VAL A 180 16.33 -16.27 -3.94
C VAL A 180 15.04 -16.59 -4.68
N ARG A 181 15.05 -17.64 -5.50
CA ARG A 181 13.89 -18.09 -6.25
C ARG A 181 13.34 -19.36 -5.62
N TYR A 182 12.13 -19.29 -5.09
CA TYR A 182 11.36 -20.44 -4.65
C TYR A 182 10.44 -20.88 -5.77
N VAL A 183 10.57 -22.13 -6.20
CA VAL A 183 9.72 -22.74 -7.23
C VAL A 183 8.90 -23.86 -6.62
N PHE A 184 7.59 -23.84 -6.84
CA PHE A 184 6.65 -24.85 -6.38
C PHE A 184 5.97 -25.51 -7.58
N ASP A 185 6.37 -26.75 -7.87
CA ASP A 185 5.84 -27.57 -8.96
C ASP A 185 4.79 -28.53 -8.42
N PHE A 186 3.52 -28.29 -8.74
CA PHE A 186 2.41 -29.12 -8.30
C PHE A 186 2.24 -30.31 -9.22
N ARG A 187 2.35 -31.52 -8.66
CA ARG A 187 2.24 -32.75 -9.43
C ARG A 187 1.42 -33.80 -8.71
N ARG A 188 0.58 -34.47 -9.49
CA ARG A 188 -0.13 -35.63 -9.01
C ARG A 188 0.84 -36.77 -8.70
N VAL A 189 0.67 -37.37 -7.53
CA VAL A 189 1.45 -38.53 -7.10
C VAL A 189 0.51 -39.65 -6.68
N ALA A 190 0.92 -40.89 -6.93
CA ALA A 190 0.25 -42.06 -6.40
C ALA A 190 1.10 -42.58 -5.23
N LEU A 191 0.62 -42.32 -4.01
CA LEU A 191 1.26 -42.81 -2.79
C LEU A 191 0.38 -43.89 -2.15
N SER A 192 1.01 -44.83 -1.46
CA SER A 192 0.30 -45.72 -0.54
C SER A 192 -0.32 -44.93 0.62
N ASN A 193 -1.27 -45.54 1.34
CA ASN A 193 -1.95 -44.91 2.49
C ASN A 193 -1.86 -45.81 3.73
N PRO A 194 -0.99 -45.51 4.72
CA PRO A 194 -0.06 -44.37 4.75
C PRO A 194 1.13 -44.54 3.79
N PRO A 195 1.75 -43.44 3.30
CA PRO A 195 2.91 -43.51 2.42
C PRO A 195 4.10 -44.26 3.03
N GLU A 196 4.81 -45.03 2.22
CA GLU A 196 6.02 -45.74 2.62
C GLU A 196 7.24 -44.80 2.64
N ASN A 197 8.24 -45.11 3.49
CA ASN A 197 9.49 -44.34 3.58
C ASN A 197 10.21 -44.20 2.23
N LEU A 198 10.15 -45.23 1.38
CA LEU A 198 10.76 -45.21 0.04
C LEU A 198 10.03 -44.25 -0.91
N GLU A 199 8.70 -44.16 -0.83
CA GLU A 199 7.91 -43.22 -1.62
C GLU A 199 8.22 -41.78 -1.20
N ILE A 200 8.29 -41.54 0.12
CA ILE A 200 8.68 -40.23 0.69
C ILE A 200 10.11 -39.85 0.25
N ALA A 201 11.05 -40.79 0.30
CA ALA A 201 12.43 -40.53 -0.15
C ALA A 201 12.52 -40.24 -1.66
N SER A 202 11.70 -40.91 -2.48
CA SER A 202 11.61 -40.64 -3.92
C SER A 202 11.10 -39.21 -4.22
N LEU A 203 10.12 -38.73 -3.45
CA LEU A 203 9.66 -37.34 -3.55
C LEU A 203 10.73 -36.35 -3.09
N ALA A 204 11.39 -36.62 -1.96
CA ALA A 204 12.46 -35.78 -1.42
C ALA A 204 13.64 -35.65 -2.40
N ASN A 205 14.00 -36.70 -3.12
CA ASN A 205 15.08 -36.68 -4.12
C ASN A 205 14.78 -35.80 -5.35
N GLN A 206 13.53 -35.34 -5.53
CA GLN A 206 13.17 -34.41 -6.61
C GLN A 206 13.34 -32.93 -6.19
N TYR A 207 13.63 -32.67 -4.92
CA TYR A 207 14.07 -31.37 -4.47
C TYR A 207 15.42 -31.03 -5.10
N THR A 208 15.55 -29.83 -5.67
CA THR A 208 16.82 -29.38 -6.23
C THR A 208 17.18 -27.99 -5.70
N LEU A 209 18.47 -27.82 -5.46
CA LEU A 209 19.05 -26.60 -4.92
C LEU A 209 20.33 -26.29 -5.69
N HIS A 210 20.46 -25.06 -6.16
CA HIS A 210 21.69 -24.59 -6.78
C HIS A 210 21.81 -23.07 -6.65
N VAL A 211 23.04 -22.59 -6.76
CA VAL A 211 23.32 -21.16 -6.94
C VAL A 211 23.77 -20.94 -8.38
N THR A 212 23.06 -20.11 -9.12
CA THR A 212 23.35 -19.74 -10.50
C THR A 212 23.34 -18.23 -10.67
N ALA A 213 24.40 -17.67 -11.24
CA ALA A 213 24.44 -16.26 -11.70
C ALA A 213 23.80 -15.23 -10.75
N GLY A 214 24.14 -15.27 -9.46
CA GLY A 214 23.63 -14.32 -8.46
C GLY A 214 22.25 -14.66 -7.89
N GLU A 215 21.72 -15.86 -8.13
CA GLU A 215 20.45 -16.35 -7.61
C GLU A 215 20.62 -17.69 -6.90
N LEU A 216 20.03 -17.83 -5.71
CA LEU A 216 19.83 -19.11 -5.03
C LEU A 216 18.48 -19.68 -5.44
N VAL A 217 18.47 -20.79 -6.17
CA VAL A 217 17.24 -21.41 -6.67
C VAL A 217 16.90 -22.61 -5.81
N VAL A 218 15.69 -22.61 -5.26
CA VAL A 218 15.13 -23.71 -4.49
C VAL A 218 13.87 -24.24 -5.17
N ARG A 219 13.90 -25.49 -5.63
CA ARG A 219 12.74 -26.13 -6.30
C ARG A 219 12.10 -27.19 -5.41
N HIS A 220 10.80 -27.05 -5.22
CA HIS A 220 9.94 -27.92 -4.44
C HIS A 220 8.95 -28.65 -5.34
N LEU A 221 8.87 -29.97 -5.16
CA LEU A 221 7.75 -30.76 -5.63
C LEU A 221 6.60 -30.66 -4.62
N MET A 222 5.42 -30.29 -5.07
CA MET A 222 4.19 -30.23 -4.29
C MET A 222 3.30 -31.43 -4.66
N PRO A 223 3.32 -32.52 -3.88
CA PRO A 223 2.54 -33.72 -4.20
C PRO A 223 1.04 -33.47 -4.05
N LEU A 224 0.27 -33.93 -5.03
CA LEU A 224 -1.19 -33.79 -5.07
C LEU A 224 -1.90 -35.14 -5.17
N SER A 225 -3.06 -35.19 -4.53
CA SER A 225 -4.06 -36.26 -4.63
C SER A 225 -5.04 -35.98 -5.77
N ARG A 226 -5.45 -34.72 -5.96
CA ARG A 226 -6.48 -34.31 -6.92
C ARG A 226 -5.89 -33.79 -8.24
N PRO A 227 -6.60 -33.98 -9.37
CA PRO A 227 -6.12 -33.54 -10.68
C PRO A 227 -6.23 -32.02 -10.90
N ASP A 228 -7.08 -31.32 -10.14
CA ASP A 228 -7.44 -29.91 -10.41
C ASP A 228 -6.26 -28.92 -10.29
N LEU A 229 -5.22 -29.29 -9.55
CA LEU A 229 -4.00 -28.50 -9.35
C LEU A 229 -2.77 -29.13 -10.03
N ASP A 230 -2.95 -30.23 -10.77
CA ASP A 230 -1.84 -30.92 -11.44
C ASP A 230 -1.26 -30.05 -12.57
N GLY A 231 0.04 -29.80 -12.53
CA GLY A 231 0.71 -28.86 -13.43
C GLY A 231 0.62 -27.39 -13.01
N HIS A 232 -0.03 -27.07 -11.89
CA HIS A 232 0.07 -25.73 -11.29
C HIS A 232 1.53 -25.42 -10.94
N HIS A 233 1.94 -24.18 -11.15
CA HIS A 233 3.33 -23.76 -11.01
C HIS A 233 3.39 -22.36 -10.43
N VAL A 234 4.14 -22.20 -9.34
CA VAL A 234 4.29 -20.92 -8.66
C VAL A 234 5.77 -20.63 -8.48
N GLU A 235 6.23 -19.49 -8.98
CA GLU A 235 7.55 -18.96 -8.69
C GLU A 235 7.43 -17.70 -7.83
N VAL A 236 8.20 -17.64 -6.75
CA VAL A 236 8.36 -16.44 -5.94
C VAL A 236 9.84 -16.10 -5.85
N VAL A 237 10.20 -14.92 -6.33
CA VAL A 237 11.58 -14.43 -6.31
C VAL A 237 11.71 -13.35 -5.26
N ILE A 238 12.54 -13.58 -4.27
CA ILE A 238 12.91 -12.61 -3.25
C ILE A 238 14.13 -11.84 -3.75
N ASP A 239 13.99 -10.54 -3.98
CA ASP A 239 15.09 -9.67 -4.42
C ASP A 239 15.64 -8.84 -3.25
N PHE A 240 16.90 -9.10 -2.87
CA PHE A 240 17.58 -8.39 -1.78
C PHE A 240 18.32 -7.13 -2.24
N THR A 241 18.16 -6.71 -3.51
CA THR A 241 18.68 -5.43 -3.99
C THR A 241 17.76 -4.27 -3.62
N ALA A 242 18.25 -3.06 -3.83
CA ALA A 242 17.47 -1.84 -3.66
C ALA A 242 16.64 -1.47 -4.90
N GLU A 243 16.46 -2.38 -5.86
CA GLU A 243 15.64 -2.11 -7.04
C GLU A 243 14.19 -1.80 -6.65
N PRO A 244 13.58 -0.73 -7.20
CA PRO A 244 12.21 -0.38 -6.90
C PRO A 244 11.23 -1.43 -7.47
N PRO A 245 10.08 -1.65 -6.81
CA PRO A 245 9.04 -2.50 -7.35
C PRO A 245 8.39 -1.85 -8.59
N THR A 246 7.99 -2.68 -9.56
CA THR A 246 7.27 -2.27 -10.79
C THR A 246 6.15 -3.26 -11.11
N GLY A 247 5.21 -2.87 -11.98
CA GLY A 247 4.13 -3.76 -12.42
C GLY A 247 4.63 -5.04 -13.08
N GLU A 248 5.67 -4.94 -13.91
CA GLU A 248 6.35 -6.08 -14.53
C GLU A 248 6.91 -7.05 -13.48
N ARG A 249 7.68 -6.54 -12.51
CA ARG A 249 8.26 -7.34 -11.42
C ARG A 249 7.18 -8.07 -10.60
N PHE A 250 6.04 -7.42 -10.36
CA PHE A 250 4.91 -8.06 -9.71
C PHE A 250 4.32 -9.21 -10.52
N GLY A 251 4.21 -9.05 -11.84
CA GLY A 251 3.77 -10.10 -12.77
C GLY A 251 4.74 -11.29 -12.83
N GLU A 252 6.03 -11.05 -12.64
CA GLU A 252 7.07 -12.08 -12.56
C GLU A 252 7.16 -12.79 -11.20
N GLY A 253 6.28 -12.46 -10.24
CA GLY A 253 6.33 -13.03 -8.90
C GLY A 253 7.48 -12.52 -8.04
N ILE A 254 8.12 -11.42 -8.41
CA ILE A 254 9.20 -10.80 -7.64
C ILE A 254 8.62 -10.04 -6.44
N ILE A 255 9.18 -10.30 -5.26
CA ILE A 255 8.99 -9.53 -4.03
C ILE A 255 10.27 -8.72 -3.81
N SER A 256 10.14 -7.40 -3.92
CA SER A 256 11.25 -6.45 -3.77
C SER A 256 11.59 -6.26 -2.30
N LEU A 257 12.85 -5.92 -2.00
CA LEU A 257 13.32 -5.75 -0.61
C LEU A 257 12.43 -4.78 0.19
N VAL A 258 12.04 -3.65 -0.40
CA VAL A 258 11.17 -2.68 0.28
C VAL A 258 9.83 -3.29 0.75
N GLU A 259 9.28 -4.24 0.00
CA GLU A 259 8.04 -4.93 0.36
C GLU A 259 8.25 -5.86 1.57
N LEU A 260 9.40 -6.53 1.64
CA LEU A 260 9.76 -7.39 2.78
C LEU A 260 10.06 -6.56 4.02
N LEU A 261 10.74 -5.43 3.87
CA LEU A 261 11.08 -4.59 5.02
C LEU A 261 9.83 -3.91 5.60
N THR A 262 8.81 -3.61 4.78
CA THR A 262 7.63 -2.86 5.22
C THR A 262 6.67 -3.73 6.02
N VAL A 263 6.76 -3.62 7.34
CA VAL A 263 5.91 -4.36 8.27
C VAL A 263 4.59 -3.64 8.52
N TYR A 264 4.61 -2.31 8.63
CA TYR A 264 3.41 -1.52 8.88
C TYR A 264 3.47 -0.20 8.12
N GLN A 265 2.33 0.23 7.57
CA GLN A 265 2.18 1.50 6.87
C GLN A 265 0.76 2.05 7.03
N ASP A 266 0.69 3.31 7.46
CA ASP A 266 -0.48 4.20 7.36
C ASP A 266 -0.01 5.67 7.14
N SER A 267 -0.93 6.63 7.13
CA SER A 267 -0.64 8.06 6.93
C SER A 267 0.17 8.75 8.04
N ARG A 268 0.45 8.06 9.15
CA ARG A 268 1.29 8.58 10.25
C ARG A 268 2.55 7.78 10.48
N THR A 269 2.52 6.47 10.30
CA THR A 269 3.57 5.56 10.72
C THR A 269 3.97 4.64 9.59
N ILE A 270 5.27 4.56 9.36
CA ILE A 270 5.88 3.50 8.56
C ILE A 270 6.87 2.77 9.46
N LEU A 271 6.73 1.46 9.56
CA LEU A 271 7.61 0.59 10.33
C LEU A 271 8.33 -0.36 9.38
N MET A 272 9.65 -0.25 9.30
CA MET A 272 10.49 -1.12 8.49
C MET A 272 11.35 -2.02 9.37
N GLY A 273 11.25 -3.34 9.17
CA GLY A 273 12.13 -4.32 9.80
C GLY A 273 13.54 -4.25 9.22
N ILE A 274 14.57 -4.44 10.04
CA ILE A 274 15.97 -4.36 9.61
C ILE A 274 16.83 -5.53 10.13
N PRO A 275 17.95 -5.86 9.45
CA PRO A 275 18.83 -6.95 9.88
C PRO A 275 19.51 -6.76 11.23
N GLN A 276 19.79 -7.89 11.90
CA GLN A 276 20.46 -7.91 13.19
C GLN A 276 21.93 -7.47 13.09
N PHE A 277 22.59 -7.75 11.97
CA PHE A 277 23.96 -7.32 11.71
C PHE A 277 24.08 -5.86 11.23
N LEU A 278 22.97 -5.20 10.89
CA LEU A 278 23.00 -3.81 10.40
C LEU A 278 23.30 -2.83 11.55
N GLN A 279 24.36 -2.05 11.41
CA GLN A 279 24.57 -0.87 12.26
C GLN A 279 23.82 0.32 11.69
N VAL A 280 23.04 1.01 12.52
CA VAL A 280 22.13 2.08 12.10
C VAL A 280 22.57 3.40 12.71
N ASP A 281 22.91 4.36 11.87
CA ASP A 281 23.04 5.76 12.26
C ASP A 281 21.76 6.51 11.87
N ILE A 282 20.91 6.78 12.85
CA ILE A 282 19.63 7.47 12.64
C ILE A 282 19.84 8.92 12.17
N GLY A 283 20.89 9.60 12.63
CA GLY A 283 21.18 10.96 12.19
C GLY A 283 21.59 11.00 10.71
N GLN A 284 22.39 10.02 10.28
CA GLN A 284 22.75 9.85 8.87
C GLN A 284 21.52 9.51 8.02
N ILE A 285 20.66 8.58 8.46
CA ILE A 285 19.42 8.23 7.77
C ILE A 285 18.53 9.46 7.63
N GLU A 286 18.26 10.19 8.71
CA GLU A 286 17.42 11.40 8.67
C GLU A 286 17.95 12.42 7.66
N GLN A 287 19.26 12.66 7.65
CA GLN A 287 19.88 13.59 6.70
C GLN A 287 19.74 13.11 5.24
N GLN A 288 19.92 11.82 4.98
CA GLN A 288 19.74 11.24 3.64
C GLN A 288 18.28 11.30 3.19
N VAL A 289 17.33 11.01 4.08
CA VAL A 289 15.89 11.10 3.81
C VAL A 289 15.50 12.55 3.52
N LYS A 290 15.98 13.51 4.32
CA LYS A 290 15.75 14.94 4.07
C LYS A 290 16.27 15.35 2.69
N ASN A 291 17.47 14.94 2.32
CA ASN A 291 18.06 15.27 1.02
C ASN A 291 17.27 14.67 -0.15
N ALA A 292 16.88 13.40 -0.04
CA ALA A 292 16.08 12.72 -1.07
C ALA A 292 14.68 13.34 -1.20
N ALA A 293 14.01 13.63 -0.08
CA ALA A 293 12.73 14.32 -0.06
C ALA A 293 12.84 15.73 -0.66
N GLU A 294 13.88 16.49 -0.32
CA GLU A 294 14.13 17.83 -0.87
C GLU A 294 14.28 17.78 -2.39
N GLN A 295 15.06 16.83 -2.92
CA GLN A 295 15.25 16.68 -4.36
C GLN A 295 13.93 16.41 -5.08
N ARG A 296 13.12 15.49 -4.56
CA ARG A 296 11.82 15.14 -5.17
C ARG A 296 10.81 16.27 -5.08
N LEU A 297 10.80 17.00 -3.97
CA LEU A 297 9.99 18.20 -3.85
C LEU A 297 10.42 19.25 -4.89
N ARG A 298 11.72 19.42 -5.14
CA ARG A 298 12.21 20.29 -6.23
C ARG A 298 11.78 19.81 -7.61
N ASP A 299 11.79 18.50 -7.88
CA ASP A 299 11.34 17.93 -9.16
C ASP A 299 9.82 18.08 -9.38
N LEU A 300 9.07 18.09 -8.28
CA LEU A 300 7.65 18.46 -8.23
C LEU A 300 7.44 19.99 -8.20
N ASP A 301 8.52 20.77 -8.26
CA ASP A 301 8.51 22.22 -8.28
C ASP A 301 7.86 22.84 -7.02
N ILE A 302 8.05 22.18 -5.89
CA ILE A 302 7.63 22.61 -4.55
C ILE A 302 8.80 23.29 -3.83
N ARG A 303 8.59 24.54 -3.43
CA ARG A 303 9.57 25.34 -2.68
C ARG A 303 9.55 24.98 -1.20
N THR A 304 10.74 24.78 -0.64
CA THR A 304 10.95 24.54 0.80
C THR A 304 11.73 25.66 1.48
N LEU A 305 12.27 26.60 0.71
CA LEU A 305 13.01 27.77 1.20
C LEU A 305 12.15 29.03 1.15
N ALA A 306 12.18 29.84 2.21
CA ALA A 306 11.47 31.11 2.27
C ALA A 306 12.34 32.19 2.89
N SER A 307 12.35 33.39 2.31
CA SER A 307 13.06 34.52 2.92
C SER A 307 12.37 34.94 4.22
N ILE A 308 13.13 35.49 5.17
CA ILE A 308 12.57 36.05 6.41
C ILE A 308 11.48 37.10 6.09
N ASN A 309 11.65 37.89 5.03
CA ASN A 309 10.67 38.90 4.64
C ASN A 309 9.35 38.29 4.14
N GLU A 310 9.41 37.17 3.42
CA GLU A 310 8.20 36.42 3.03
C GLU A 310 7.49 35.84 4.26
N LEU A 311 8.22 35.24 5.20
CA LEU A 311 7.63 34.71 6.44
C LEU A 311 7.10 35.83 7.34
N LYS A 312 7.77 36.99 7.40
CA LYS A 312 7.28 38.19 8.08
C LYS A 312 5.95 38.64 7.49
N LYS A 313 5.84 38.74 6.15
CA LYS A 313 4.57 39.11 5.47
C LYS A 313 3.41 38.18 5.82
N GLN A 314 3.68 36.93 6.18
CA GLN A 314 2.67 35.99 6.64
C GLN A 314 2.27 36.18 8.11
N SER A 315 3.06 36.88 8.94
CA SER A 315 2.83 37.10 10.38
C SER A 315 2.31 38.51 10.70
N THR A 316 1.37 38.65 11.64
CA THR A 316 0.96 39.95 12.22
C THR A 316 1.88 40.45 13.33
N THR A 317 2.77 39.61 13.86
CA THR A 317 3.66 39.96 14.99
C THR A 317 4.99 40.56 14.54
N GLN A 318 5.09 41.04 13.29
CA GLN A 318 6.33 41.58 12.66
C GLN A 318 7.10 42.57 13.54
N GLY A 319 6.41 43.36 14.37
CA GLY A 319 7.00 44.34 15.28
C GLY A 319 7.13 43.91 16.75
N ARG A 320 6.73 42.69 17.12
CA ARG A 320 6.74 42.17 18.51
C ARG A 320 7.70 40.99 18.72
N VAL A 321 8.29 40.47 17.64
CA VAL A 321 9.19 39.33 17.66
C VAL A 321 10.54 39.77 17.12
N ASP A 322 11.59 39.52 17.89
CA ASP A 322 12.96 39.65 17.40
C ASP A 322 13.31 38.43 16.54
N TRP A 323 13.14 38.57 15.22
CA TRP A 323 13.43 37.51 14.25
C TRP A 323 14.90 37.10 14.20
N ALA A 324 15.82 37.98 14.63
CA ALA A 324 17.25 37.68 14.67
C ALA A 324 17.63 36.77 15.86
N ALA A 325 16.83 36.80 16.93
CA ALA A 325 17.04 35.98 18.12
C ALA A 325 16.36 34.59 18.04
N LEU A 326 15.58 34.32 16.99
CA LEU A 326 14.90 33.04 16.83
C LEU A 326 15.88 31.95 16.37
N PRO A 327 15.75 30.70 16.88
CA PRO A 327 16.58 29.57 16.46
C PRO A 327 16.10 29.02 15.10
N LEU A 328 16.13 29.86 14.06
CA LEU A 328 15.68 29.51 12.72
C LEU A 328 16.75 28.65 12.02
N ARG A 329 16.28 27.59 11.34
CA ARG A 329 17.13 26.75 10.51
C ARG A 329 17.32 27.43 9.16
N GLN A 330 18.53 27.92 8.90
CA GLN A 330 18.84 28.71 7.71
C GLN A 330 19.59 27.88 6.65
N HIS A 331 19.33 28.19 5.39
CA HIS A 331 20.12 27.78 4.24
C HIS A 331 20.55 29.03 3.45
N GLY A 332 21.78 29.48 3.68
CA GLY A 332 22.22 30.79 3.20
C GLY A 332 21.43 31.91 3.88
N GLN A 333 20.74 32.75 3.10
CA GLN A 333 19.92 33.86 3.61
C GLN A 333 18.44 33.49 3.82
N ASP A 334 18.03 32.30 3.39
CA ASP A 334 16.64 31.83 3.45
C ASP A 334 16.44 30.86 4.63
N ILE A 335 15.19 30.76 5.08
CA ILE A 335 14.75 29.80 6.09
C ILE A 335 14.38 28.48 5.40
N ASP A 336 14.95 27.38 5.90
CA ASP A 336 14.67 26.02 5.43
C ASP A 336 13.46 25.45 6.18
N LEU A 337 12.29 25.53 5.54
CA LEU A 337 11.04 25.02 6.11
C LEU A 337 11.01 23.49 6.17
N LEU A 338 11.72 22.80 5.27
CA LEU A 338 11.86 21.34 5.31
C LEU A 338 12.66 20.94 6.55
N ALA A 339 13.73 21.66 6.89
CA ALA A 339 14.46 21.43 8.14
C ALA A 339 13.60 21.65 9.38
N HIS A 340 12.77 22.70 9.39
CA HIS A 340 11.84 22.93 10.49
C HIS A 340 10.78 21.82 10.59
N MET A 341 10.26 21.35 9.46
CA MET A 341 9.33 20.23 9.42
C MET A 341 9.94 18.95 10.01
N PHE A 342 11.17 18.60 9.64
CA PHE A 342 11.87 17.46 10.24
C PHE A 342 12.15 17.66 11.72
N ALA A 343 12.43 18.88 12.15
CA ALA A 343 12.67 19.17 13.57
C ALA A 343 11.43 19.08 14.46
N GLU A 344 10.25 19.37 13.91
CA GLU A 344 9.05 19.67 14.70
C GLU A 344 7.92 18.64 14.49
N GLN A 345 7.90 17.95 13.33
CA GLN A 345 6.75 17.15 12.88
C GLN A 345 7.08 15.80 12.24
N VAL A 346 8.34 15.49 12.01
CA VAL A 346 8.80 14.18 11.52
C VAL A 346 9.77 13.62 12.54
N GLU A 347 9.64 12.35 12.86
CA GLU A 347 10.64 11.64 13.65
C GLU A 347 11.03 10.36 12.92
N ILE A 348 12.34 10.12 12.82
CA ILE A 348 12.89 8.84 12.44
C ILE A 348 13.60 8.28 13.66
N ARG A 349 13.26 7.05 14.06
CA ARG A 349 13.87 6.41 15.22
C ARG A 349 14.16 4.94 15.00
N LEU A 350 15.16 4.46 15.73
CA LEU A 350 15.46 3.03 15.88
C LEU A 350 14.64 2.48 17.05
N ILE A 351 13.91 1.40 16.81
CA ILE A 351 13.33 0.55 17.85
C ILE A 351 14.22 -0.68 17.94
N ASP A 352 15.06 -0.71 18.96
CA ASP A 352 16.10 -1.73 19.09
C ASP A 352 15.65 -2.93 19.93
N ARG A 353 16.50 -3.94 20.05
CA ARG A 353 16.26 -5.18 20.80
C ARG A 353 15.78 -4.92 22.23
N GLY A 354 14.77 -5.66 22.68
CA GLY A 354 14.25 -5.61 24.05
C GLY A 354 13.50 -4.34 24.45
N GLN A 355 13.53 -3.27 23.65
CA GLN A 355 12.77 -2.04 23.91
C GLN A 355 11.26 -2.26 23.81
N LEU A 356 10.45 -1.43 24.48
CA LEU A 356 8.97 -1.47 24.43
C LEU A 356 8.39 -2.86 24.75
N THR A 357 9.07 -3.62 25.61
CA THR A 357 8.60 -4.94 26.05
C THR A 357 7.79 -4.82 27.32
N GLN A 358 6.76 -5.66 27.43
CA GLN A 358 5.88 -5.75 28.59
C GLN A 358 5.76 -7.19 29.05
N LYS A 359 5.70 -7.39 30.36
CA LYS A 359 5.45 -8.69 30.96
C LYS A 359 3.96 -8.99 31.00
N VAL A 360 3.55 -10.02 30.27
CA VAL A 360 2.19 -10.55 30.27
C VAL A 360 2.18 -11.97 30.80
N LYS A 361 1.10 -12.35 31.49
CA LYS A 361 0.91 -13.72 32.00
C LYS A 361 -0.10 -14.44 31.14
N ASP A 362 0.18 -15.69 30.78
CA ASP A 362 -0.81 -16.57 30.16
C ASP A 362 -1.87 -17.03 31.17
N ALA A 363 -2.88 -17.75 30.68
CA ALA A 363 -3.94 -18.34 31.49
C ALA A 363 -3.44 -19.33 32.56
N LYS A 364 -2.20 -19.82 32.44
CA LYS A 364 -1.54 -20.74 33.38
C LYS A 364 -0.59 -20.01 34.35
N GLY A 365 -0.54 -18.67 34.29
CA GLY A 365 0.30 -17.82 35.15
C GLY A 365 1.76 -17.72 34.72
N LYS A 366 2.16 -18.33 33.59
CA LYS A 366 3.52 -18.21 33.06
C LYS A 366 3.70 -16.81 32.46
N SER A 367 4.81 -16.17 32.80
CA SER A 367 5.13 -14.81 32.34
C SER A 367 5.95 -14.84 31.06
N PHE A 368 5.65 -13.92 30.15
CA PHE A 368 6.32 -13.74 28.86
C PHE A 368 6.51 -12.24 28.59
N ASP A 369 7.60 -11.91 27.91
CA ASP A 369 7.84 -10.54 27.43
C ASP A 369 7.27 -10.42 26.02
N ILE A 370 6.36 -9.48 25.80
CA ILE A 370 5.78 -9.18 24.49
C ILE A 370 6.02 -7.72 24.13
N ARG A 371 6.08 -7.43 22.83
CA ARG A 371 6.12 -6.07 22.29
C ARG A 371 4.90 -5.86 21.41
N LEU A 372 4.04 -4.91 21.75
CA LEU A 372 2.79 -4.70 21.03
C LEU A 372 2.97 -3.67 19.90
N LEU A 373 2.46 -3.96 18.71
CA LEU A 373 2.54 -3.05 17.57
C LEU A 373 1.75 -1.76 17.83
N ASN A 374 0.65 -1.82 18.59
CA ASN A 374 -0.17 -0.64 18.92
C ASN A 374 0.63 0.45 19.67
N GLU A 375 1.56 0.09 20.54
CA GLU A 375 2.45 1.01 21.26
C GLU A 375 3.42 1.73 20.32
N ILE A 376 3.81 1.06 19.24
CA ILE A 376 4.70 1.62 18.24
C ILE A 376 3.94 2.57 17.33
N VAL A 377 2.79 2.15 16.80
CA VAL A 377 2.01 2.94 15.82
C VAL A 377 1.25 4.11 16.46
N SER A 378 0.99 4.06 17.78
CA SER A 378 0.38 5.17 18.53
C SER A 378 1.38 6.22 19.01
N HIS A 379 2.70 5.97 18.87
CA HIS A 379 3.76 6.89 19.28
C HIS A 379 3.60 8.33 18.74
N PRO A 380 3.24 8.57 17.47
CA PRO A 380 3.00 9.92 16.97
C PRO A 380 1.92 10.67 17.77
N ILE A 381 0.87 9.97 18.23
CA ILE A 381 -0.22 10.56 19.03
C ILE A 381 0.30 10.93 20.42
N ALA A 382 1.12 10.06 21.03
CA ALA A 382 1.72 10.34 22.33
C ALA A 382 2.63 11.59 22.29
N LEU A 383 3.39 11.78 21.21
CA LEU A 383 4.24 12.95 21.03
C LEU A 383 3.47 14.27 20.88
N LEU A 384 2.21 14.22 20.43
CA LEU A 384 1.36 15.40 20.30
C LEU A 384 0.74 15.84 21.63
N ALA A 385 0.66 14.94 22.61
CA ALA A 385 0.00 15.21 23.87
C ALA A 385 0.70 16.37 24.62
N GLY A 386 -0.06 17.40 24.97
CA GLY A 386 0.44 18.53 25.76
C GLY A 386 1.17 19.63 24.96
N LYS A 387 1.25 19.54 23.63
CA LYS A 387 1.82 20.64 22.81
C LYS A 387 0.92 21.89 22.86
N PRO A 388 1.49 23.10 22.98
CA PRO A 388 0.74 24.32 23.31
C PRO A 388 -0.02 24.94 22.13
N ARG A 389 0.42 24.71 20.89
CA ARG A 389 -0.13 25.35 19.69
C ARG A 389 -0.87 24.33 18.83
N HIS A 390 -1.92 24.75 18.14
CA HIS A 390 -2.68 23.91 17.22
C HIS A 390 -2.69 24.53 15.82
N CYS A 391 -2.42 23.72 14.81
CA CYS A 391 -2.40 24.18 13.42
C CYS A 391 -3.81 24.49 12.94
N ARG A 392 -4.03 25.69 12.40
CA ARG A 392 -5.31 26.10 11.83
C ARG A 392 -5.75 25.24 10.64
N PHE A 393 -4.80 24.66 9.90
CA PHE A 393 -5.13 23.91 8.67
C PHE A 393 -5.46 22.45 8.90
N CYS A 394 -4.66 21.76 9.70
CA CYS A 394 -4.80 20.33 9.95
C CYS A 394 -5.14 20.00 11.41
N ASN A 395 -5.37 21.00 12.26
CA ASN A 395 -5.62 20.87 13.70
C ASN A 395 -4.52 20.17 14.51
N THR A 396 -3.38 19.87 13.89
CA THR A 396 -2.22 19.23 14.53
C THR A 396 -1.68 20.08 15.67
N ALA A 397 -1.53 19.48 16.85
CA ALA A 397 -0.78 20.10 17.94
C ALA A 397 0.72 20.17 17.59
N PHE A 398 1.39 21.29 17.84
CA PHE A 398 2.79 21.45 17.46
C PHE A 398 3.53 22.43 18.36
N GLU A 399 4.85 22.37 18.28
CA GLU A 399 5.74 23.41 18.76
C GLU A 399 6.50 23.93 17.55
N SER A 400 6.84 25.22 17.56
CA SER A 400 7.65 25.77 16.49
C SER A 400 8.51 26.91 16.96
N ALA A 401 9.75 26.90 16.47
CA ALA A 401 10.67 28.03 16.59
C ALA A 401 10.19 29.25 15.79
N LEU A 402 9.30 29.04 14.81
CA LEU A 402 8.67 30.13 14.07
C LEU A 402 7.58 30.79 14.92
N PRO A 403 7.51 32.13 14.92
CA PRO A 403 6.54 32.84 15.74
C PRO A 403 5.11 32.52 15.29
N PRO A 404 4.14 32.73 16.18
CA PRO A 404 2.75 32.63 15.82
C PRO A 404 2.40 33.55 14.66
N VAL A 405 1.59 33.01 13.77
CA VAL A 405 1.07 33.70 12.60
C VAL A 405 -0.38 34.01 12.91
N GLU A 406 -0.77 35.28 12.95
CA GLU A 406 -2.12 35.64 12.52
C GLU A 406 -1.96 36.20 11.10
N ALA A 407 -2.70 35.69 10.12
CA ALA A 407 -2.57 36.15 8.75
C ALA A 407 -3.28 37.51 8.58
N LYS A 408 -2.63 38.49 7.92
CA LYS A 408 -3.25 39.77 7.55
C LYS A 408 -3.80 39.71 6.13
N VAL A 409 -5.08 40.03 5.96
CA VAL A 409 -5.78 40.08 4.66
C VAL A 409 -5.30 41.27 3.85
N GLY A 410 -4.82 41.05 2.63
CA GLY A 410 -4.51 42.11 1.66
C GLY A 410 -5.58 42.21 0.57
N ASN A 411 -5.78 43.41 0.01
CA ASN A 411 -6.81 43.73 -1.00
C ASN A 411 -6.60 43.06 -2.39
N TYR A 412 -5.55 42.25 -2.58
CA TYR A 412 -5.26 41.54 -3.83
C TYR A 412 -5.25 40.01 -3.67
N PHE A 413 -5.93 39.52 -2.63
CA PHE A 413 -6.21 38.10 -2.41
C PHE A 413 -7.72 37.90 -2.56
N THR A 414 -8.17 37.51 -3.74
CA THR A 414 -9.59 37.21 -4.03
C THR A 414 -9.95 35.79 -3.62
N ASP A 415 -9.60 35.41 -2.39
CA ASP A 415 -10.07 34.21 -1.73
C ASP A 415 -10.55 34.62 -0.33
N ILE A 416 -11.86 34.62 -0.14
CA ILE A 416 -12.58 34.97 1.09
C ILE A 416 -12.30 34.04 2.28
N GLU A 417 -11.30 33.17 2.23
CA GLU A 417 -10.82 32.39 3.39
C GLU A 417 -9.67 33.05 4.16
N TYR A 418 -9.32 34.28 3.80
CA TYR A 418 -8.69 35.22 4.73
C TYR A 418 -9.73 36.02 5.54
N ILE A 419 -11.00 35.61 5.62
CA ILE A 419 -11.96 36.20 6.58
C ILE A 419 -11.52 35.85 8.02
N GLY A 420 -10.65 36.71 8.58
CA GLY A 420 -10.72 37.27 9.92
C GLY A 420 -10.89 36.35 11.14
N PHE A 421 -10.09 35.29 11.34
CA PHE A 421 -9.90 34.68 12.66
C PHE A 421 -8.46 34.15 12.85
N GLY A 422 -7.79 34.52 13.95
CA GLY A 422 -6.40 34.18 14.25
C GLY A 422 -6.14 32.67 14.46
N GLY A 423 -4.90 32.21 14.29
CA GLY A 423 -4.53 30.82 14.54
C GLY A 423 -3.20 30.40 13.93
N ASP A 424 -2.51 29.50 14.63
CA ASP A 424 -1.15 29.09 14.33
C ASP A 424 -1.02 28.14 13.13
N ILE A 425 0.15 28.10 12.45
CA ILE A 425 0.39 27.21 11.29
C ILE A 425 1.62 26.35 11.55
N CYS A 426 1.45 25.02 11.49
CA CYS A 426 2.54 24.07 11.62
C CYS A 426 3.47 24.05 10.38
N PRO A 427 4.75 23.66 10.52
CA PRO A 427 5.71 23.63 9.41
C PRO A 427 5.23 22.95 8.11
N MET A 428 4.61 21.78 8.18
CA MET A 428 4.07 21.08 7.00
C MET A 428 3.06 21.96 6.25
N CYS A 429 2.12 22.56 6.98
CA CYS A 429 1.13 23.47 6.40
C CYS A 429 1.74 24.81 5.96
N ARG A 430 2.88 25.24 6.52
CA ARG A 430 3.60 26.42 6.01
C ARG A 430 4.19 26.16 4.63
N VAL A 431 4.73 24.97 4.37
CA VAL A 431 5.19 24.59 3.03
C VAL A 431 4.01 24.56 2.04
N TYR A 432 2.84 24.06 2.46
CA TYR A 432 1.60 24.20 1.68
C TYR A 432 1.30 25.66 1.34
N VAL A 433 1.22 26.55 2.35
CA VAL A 433 0.90 27.98 2.17
C VAL A 433 1.89 28.66 1.23
N LEU A 434 3.19 28.37 1.39
CA LEU A 434 4.27 28.92 0.58
C LEU A 434 4.10 28.62 -0.92
N ASN A 435 3.56 27.43 -1.25
CA ASN A 435 3.41 26.92 -2.61
C ASN A 435 1.98 27.01 -3.13
N SER A 436 1.10 27.64 -2.37
CA SER A 436 -0.32 27.67 -2.64
C SER A 436 -0.70 28.60 -3.82
N HIS A 437 0.28 29.33 -4.38
CA HIS A 437 0.14 30.18 -5.56
C HIS A 437 0.85 29.59 -6.78
N LYS A 438 0.16 29.63 -7.92
CA LYS A 438 0.73 29.21 -9.22
C LYS A 438 1.80 30.17 -9.74
N SER A 439 1.73 31.47 -9.46
CA SER A 439 2.67 32.42 -10.07
C SER A 439 4.06 32.37 -9.43
N ARG A 440 5.11 32.36 -10.27
CA ARG A 440 6.51 32.53 -9.84
C ARG A 440 6.72 33.87 -9.15
N THR A 441 7.58 33.88 -8.13
CA THR A 441 8.01 35.13 -7.47
C THR A 441 8.80 36.00 -8.44
N ALA A 442 8.84 37.32 -8.19
CA ALA A 442 9.63 38.24 -9.00
C ALA A 442 11.12 37.85 -9.04
N SER A 443 11.67 37.38 -7.91
CA SER A 443 13.05 36.88 -7.81
C SER A 443 13.31 35.65 -8.69
N GLU A 444 12.36 34.73 -8.81
CA GLU A 444 12.49 33.55 -9.68
C GLU A 444 12.44 33.93 -11.15
N LYS A 445 11.55 34.85 -11.52
CA LYS A 445 11.46 35.39 -12.88
C LYS A 445 12.77 36.08 -13.30
N VAL A 446 13.40 36.83 -12.38
CA VAL A 446 14.72 37.46 -12.62
C VAL A 446 15.83 36.43 -12.79
N LYS A 447 15.74 35.26 -12.13
CA LYS A 447 16.67 34.13 -12.33
C LYS A 447 16.40 33.32 -13.60
N GLY A 448 15.50 33.79 -14.47
CA GLY A 448 15.16 33.14 -15.73
C GLY A 448 14.23 31.93 -15.59
N VAL A 449 13.61 31.72 -14.42
CA VAL A 449 12.60 30.67 -14.25
C VAL A 449 11.28 31.16 -14.87
N THR A 450 10.88 30.53 -15.98
CA THR A 450 9.68 30.89 -16.74
C THR A 450 8.50 29.97 -16.41
N GLY A 451 7.30 30.35 -16.84
CA GLY A 451 6.06 29.60 -16.58
C GLY A 451 5.50 29.78 -15.17
N ASP A 452 4.37 29.12 -14.90
CA ASP A 452 3.81 29.01 -13.55
C ASP A 452 4.45 27.83 -12.79
N ARG A 453 4.43 27.92 -11.46
CA ARG A 453 4.77 26.82 -10.57
C ARG A 453 3.74 25.70 -10.73
N LYS A 454 4.19 24.45 -10.64
CA LYS A 454 3.28 23.31 -10.42
C LYS A 454 2.45 23.58 -9.17
N ALA A 455 1.13 23.53 -9.29
CA ALA A 455 0.26 23.91 -8.20
C ALA A 455 0.26 22.82 -7.11
N TYR A 456 0.57 23.21 -5.87
CA TYR A 456 0.24 22.41 -4.68
C TYR A 456 -1.30 22.42 -4.41
N ARG A 457 -2.05 23.22 -5.17
CA ARG A 457 -3.53 23.34 -5.12
C ARG A 457 -4.19 22.72 -6.35
N GLY A 458 -5.45 22.31 -6.17
CA GLY A 458 -6.30 21.76 -7.22
C GLY A 458 -6.40 20.25 -7.12
N ALA A 459 -6.62 19.59 -8.26
CA ALA A 459 -6.73 18.15 -8.34
C ALA A 459 -5.54 17.44 -7.66
N LEU A 460 -5.82 16.45 -6.83
CA LEU A 460 -4.85 15.61 -6.17
C LEU A 460 -5.38 14.18 -6.17
N ALA A 461 -4.54 13.23 -6.55
CA ALA A 461 -4.81 11.83 -6.26
C ALA A 461 -3.58 11.23 -5.59
N LEU A 462 -3.76 10.80 -4.35
CA LEU A 462 -2.82 9.97 -3.63
C LEU A 462 -3.51 8.67 -3.26
N ILE A 463 -2.94 7.56 -3.73
CA ILE A 463 -3.36 6.20 -3.37
C ILE A 463 -2.14 5.48 -2.81
N THR A 464 -2.20 5.06 -1.56
CA THR A 464 -1.09 4.43 -0.85
C THR A 464 -1.49 3.08 -0.28
N PRO A 465 -0.57 2.10 -0.15
CA PRO A 465 -0.83 0.86 0.56
C PRO A 465 -1.19 1.15 2.02
N SER A 466 -2.09 0.36 2.59
CA SER A 466 -2.40 0.38 4.01
C SER A 466 -2.20 -1.02 4.59
N SER A 467 -1.63 -1.08 5.80
CA SER A 467 -1.51 -2.32 6.56
C SER A 467 -2.81 -2.72 7.27
N HIS A 468 -3.90 -1.99 7.05
CA HIS A 468 -5.24 -2.41 7.48
C HIS A 468 -5.75 -3.51 6.56
N PHE A 469 -6.41 -4.51 7.14
CA PHE A 469 -7.00 -5.60 6.38
C PHE A 469 -8.11 -6.27 7.17
N THR A 470 -8.94 -7.01 6.45
CA THR A 470 -9.90 -7.96 7.02
C THR A 470 -9.83 -9.27 6.24
N TYR A 471 -10.35 -10.35 6.83
CA TYR A 471 -10.60 -11.60 6.11
C TYR A 471 -11.92 -12.21 6.61
N VAL A 472 -12.56 -13.04 5.81
CA VAL A 472 -13.85 -13.65 6.14
C VAL A 472 -13.64 -15.12 6.50
N GLU A 473 -13.68 -15.45 7.80
CA GLU A 473 -13.46 -16.81 8.33
C GLU A 473 -14.32 -17.88 7.63
N GLY A 474 -15.60 -17.58 7.40
CA GLY A 474 -16.54 -18.50 6.74
C GLY A 474 -16.28 -18.76 5.25
N GLN A 475 -15.31 -18.09 4.63
CA GLN A 475 -14.95 -18.24 3.22
C GLN A 475 -13.57 -18.88 3.00
N CYS A 476 -12.97 -19.47 4.04
CA CYS A 476 -11.77 -20.28 3.89
C CYS A 476 -12.14 -21.66 3.31
N LYS A 477 -11.75 -21.92 2.06
CA LYS A 477 -12.03 -23.17 1.35
C LYS A 477 -10.78 -24.06 1.31
N LEU A 478 -10.89 -25.29 1.80
CA LEU A 478 -9.90 -26.33 1.53
C LEU A 478 -9.96 -26.69 0.04
N ILE A 479 -8.86 -26.47 -0.69
CA ILE A 479 -8.78 -26.79 -2.13
C ILE A 479 -8.10 -28.15 -2.36
N GLU A 480 -7.26 -28.60 -1.44
CA GLU A 480 -6.60 -29.90 -1.50
C GLU A 480 -6.47 -30.52 -0.11
N GLN A 481 -6.59 -31.84 0.00
CA GLN A 481 -6.12 -32.57 1.18
C GLN A 481 -4.71 -33.09 0.84
N PRO A 482 -3.63 -32.49 1.38
CA PRO A 482 -2.28 -32.87 0.99
C PRO A 482 -2.04 -34.38 1.25
N PRO A 483 -1.50 -35.13 0.27
CA PRO A 483 -1.36 -36.58 0.39
C PRO A 483 -0.40 -37.03 1.50
N LEU A 484 0.47 -36.12 1.98
CA LEU A 484 1.38 -36.38 3.09
C LEU A 484 0.77 -36.01 4.46
N ASP A 485 -0.42 -35.40 4.51
CA ASP A 485 -1.14 -35.11 5.77
C ASP A 485 -1.89 -36.34 6.33
N VAL A 486 -1.14 -37.40 6.65
CA VAL A 486 -1.66 -38.68 7.18
C VAL A 486 -2.41 -38.52 8.51
N GLY A 487 -2.02 -37.53 9.31
CA GLY A 487 -2.57 -37.21 10.62
C GLY A 487 -3.90 -36.46 10.55
N GLY A 488 -4.34 -36.11 9.34
CA GLY A 488 -5.62 -35.46 9.09
C GLY A 488 -5.71 -34.06 9.70
N ARG A 489 -4.62 -33.29 9.64
CA ARG A 489 -4.59 -31.93 10.16
C ARG A 489 -5.52 -31.00 9.38
N PHE A 490 -5.53 -31.13 8.07
CA PHE A 490 -6.34 -30.34 7.14
C PHE A 490 -7.70 -30.97 6.83
N ALA A 491 -8.04 -32.07 7.52
CA ALA A 491 -9.28 -32.82 7.27
C ALA A 491 -10.56 -32.05 7.62
N ASN A 492 -10.46 -30.94 8.36
CA ASN A 492 -11.59 -30.05 8.67
C ASN A 492 -11.33 -28.63 8.13
N PRO A 493 -12.38 -27.90 7.72
CA PRO A 493 -12.25 -26.48 7.42
C PRO A 493 -11.74 -25.75 8.67
N LEU A 494 -10.73 -24.91 8.48
CA LEU A 494 -10.14 -24.12 9.57
C LEU A 494 -11.14 -23.09 10.09
N GLN A 495 -11.05 -22.78 11.37
CA GLN A 495 -11.98 -21.85 12.02
C GLN A 495 -11.46 -20.42 12.04
N ARG A 496 -10.14 -20.20 11.92
CA ARG A 496 -9.54 -18.86 12.11
C ARG A 496 -8.18 -18.68 11.40
N ALA A 497 -7.84 -17.45 11.02
CA ALA A 497 -6.48 -17.06 10.69
C ALA A 497 -5.86 -16.24 11.84
N THR A 498 -4.59 -16.48 12.13
CA THR A 498 -3.82 -15.71 13.12
C THR A 498 -3.17 -14.51 12.47
N VAL A 499 -3.22 -13.36 13.15
CA VAL A 499 -2.59 -12.12 12.68
C VAL A 499 -1.23 -11.98 13.34
N THR A 500 -0.16 -12.23 12.58
CA THR A 500 1.23 -12.05 13.00
C THR A 500 1.87 -10.88 12.24
N LEU A 501 3.12 -10.59 12.57
CA LEU A 501 3.95 -9.63 11.83
C LEU A 501 3.95 -9.89 10.31
N GLN A 502 3.93 -11.16 9.92
CA GLN A 502 4.07 -11.60 8.54
C GLN A 502 2.82 -11.30 7.72
N GLU A 503 1.64 -11.42 8.32
CA GLU A 503 0.38 -11.04 7.68
C GLU A 503 0.34 -9.54 7.38
N TYR A 504 0.83 -8.69 8.28
CA TYR A 504 0.89 -7.25 7.99
C TYR A 504 1.78 -6.93 6.78
N GLY A 505 2.93 -7.60 6.65
CA GLY A 505 3.79 -7.50 5.47
C GLY A 505 3.11 -8.04 4.21
N LEU A 506 2.48 -9.21 4.28
CA LEU A 506 1.74 -9.82 3.17
C LEU A 506 0.61 -8.90 2.67
N PHE A 507 -0.21 -8.35 3.56
CA PHE A 507 -1.31 -7.48 3.15
C PHE A 507 -0.80 -6.17 2.56
N ASN A 508 0.33 -5.63 3.04
CA ASN A 508 0.98 -4.49 2.40
C ASN A 508 1.44 -4.83 0.97
N MET A 509 2.04 -6.01 0.76
CA MET A 509 2.42 -6.52 -0.58
C MET A 509 1.20 -6.63 -1.50
N ILE A 510 0.10 -7.21 -1.02
CA ILE A 510 -1.14 -7.34 -1.81
C ILE A 510 -1.69 -5.96 -2.18
N SER A 511 -1.76 -5.02 -1.23
CA SER A 511 -2.22 -3.66 -1.48
C SER A 511 -1.37 -2.94 -2.53
N ARG A 512 -0.04 -3.12 -2.51
CA ARG A 512 0.86 -2.58 -3.56
C ARG A 512 0.55 -3.13 -4.95
N ARG A 513 0.28 -4.43 -5.05
CA ARG A 513 -0.09 -5.08 -6.32
C ARG A 513 -1.43 -4.58 -6.85
N VAL A 514 -2.42 -4.36 -5.98
CA VAL A 514 -3.69 -3.72 -6.35
C VAL A 514 -3.45 -2.31 -6.90
N ILE A 515 -2.60 -1.51 -6.25
CA ILE A 515 -2.27 -0.15 -6.69
C ILE A 515 -1.53 -0.16 -8.04
N ALA A 516 -0.55 -1.04 -8.23
CA ALA A 516 0.14 -1.16 -9.50
C ALA A 516 -0.78 -1.60 -10.64
N ARG A 517 -1.77 -2.45 -10.37
CA ARG A 517 -2.79 -2.80 -11.37
C ARG A 517 -3.66 -1.60 -11.75
N MET A 518 -3.99 -0.71 -10.81
CA MET A 518 -4.67 0.54 -11.14
C MET A 518 -3.77 1.45 -11.99
N TRP A 519 -2.47 1.52 -11.66
CA TRP A 519 -1.51 2.33 -12.42
C TRP A 519 -1.33 1.84 -13.86
N ALA A 520 -1.23 0.53 -14.07
CA ALA A 520 -1.09 -0.09 -15.39
C ALA A 520 -2.31 0.12 -16.31
N GLN A 521 -3.46 0.56 -15.78
CA GLN A 521 -4.64 0.94 -16.57
C GLN A 521 -4.59 2.40 -17.05
N ILE A 522 -3.74 3.23 -16.44
CA ILE A 522 -3.64 4.68 -16.71
C ILE A 522 -2.41 4.99 -17.56
N ASP A 523 -1.30 4.31 -17.30
CA ASP A 523 -0.03 4.47 -17.99
C ASP A 523 0.51 3.08 -18.40
N ASP A 524 1.55 3.06 -19.23
CA ASP A 524 2.17 1.83 -19.70
C ASP A 524 2.69 1.00 -18.50
N ALA A 525 2.41 -0.31 -18.50
CA ALA A 525 2.69 -1.23 -17.40
C ALA A 525 4.19 -1.31 -17.04
N ILE A 526 5.06 -0.87 -17.94
CA ILE A 526 6.52 -0.84 -17.80
C ILE A 526 6.98 0.30 -16.88
N LYS A 527 6.22 1.40 -16.78
CA LYS A 527 6.65 2.54 -15.97
C LYS A 527 6.52 2.24 -14.47
N PRO A 528 7.52 2.63 -13.65
CA PRO A 528 7.38 2.53 -12.20
C PRO A 528 6.22 3.41 -11.72
N LEU A 529 5.68 3.06 -10.56
CA LEU A 529 4.75 3.94 -9.84
C LEU A 529 5.40 5.31 -9.60
N PRO A 530 4.62 6.40 -9.54
CA PRO A 530 5.14 7.73 -9.22
C PRO A 530 5.95 7.79 -7.92
N LEU A 531 5.55 7.00 -6.92
CA LEU A 531 6.27 6.81 -5.66
C LEU A 531 6.52 5.31 -5.46
N PRO A 532 7.57 4.74 -6.07
CA PRO A 532 7.72 3.31 -6.20
C PRO A 532 8.09 2.60 -4.90
N TYR A 533 8.89 3.21 -4.02
CA TYR A 533 9.26 2.59 -2.74
C TYR A 533 8.10 2.60 -1.74
N MET A 534 7.28 3.64 -1.76
CA MET A 534 6.02 3.71 -1.02
C MET A 534 4.94 2.80 -1.62
N GLY A 535 5.07 2.41 -2.89
CA GLY A 535 4.08 1.64 -3.62
C GLY A 535 2.82 2.46 -3.92
N ALA A 536 2.98 3.75 -4.18
CA ALA A 536 1.89 4.71 -4.24
C ALA A 536 1.78 5.45 -5.58
N ILE A 537 0.55 5.83 -5.93
CA ILE A 537 0.25 6.74 -7.03
C ILE A 537 0.13 8.14 -6.45
N LEU A 538 0.91 9.09 -6.97
CA LEU A 538 0.80 10.52 -6.67
C LEU A 538 0.62 11.28 -7.98
N LEU A 539 -0.55 11.91 -8.14
CA LEU A 539 -0.89 12.80 -9.25
C LEU A 539 -1.36 14.15 -8.72
N THR A 540 -1.01 15.22 -9.41
CA THR A 540 -1.36 16.60 -9.03
C THR A 540 -2.20 17.26 -10.12
N GLN A 541 -2.50 18.55 -9.93
CA GLN A 541 -3.32 19.33 -10.85
C GLN A 541 -2.78 19.37 -12.29
N ASN A 542 -1.47 19.17 -12.49
CA ASN A 542 -0.89 19.13 -13.83
C ASN A 542 -1.26 17.83 -14.57
N GLU A 543 -1.56 16.78 -13.82
CA GLU A 543 -1.97 15.47 -14.29
C GLU A 543 -3.50 15.28 -14.21
N ALA A 544 -4.28 16.37 -14.23
CA ALA A 544 -5.74 16.33 -14.03
C ALA A 544 -6.48 15.36 -14.98
N ALA A 545 -5.99 15.17 -16.21
CA ALA A 545 -6.55 14.17 -17.12
C ALA A 545 -6.30 12.74 -16.61
N GLN A 546 -5.08 12.43 -16.14
CA GLN A 546 -4.76 11.14 -15.54
C GLN A 546 -5.51 10.92 -14.22
N ILE A 547 -5.76 11.96 -13.41
CA ILE A 547 -6.60 11.87 -12.21
C ILE A 547 -8.02 11.44 -12.59
N ARG A 548 -8.59 12.00 -13.66
CA ARG A 548 -9.90 11.56 -14.17
C ARG A 548 -9.88 10.11 -14.64
N THR A 549 -8.83 9.67 -15.34
CA THR A 549 -8.68 8.26 -15.73
C THR A 549 -8.53 7.36 -14.49
N LEU A 550 -7.77 7.78 -13.49
CA LEU A 550 -7.57 7.04 -12.24
C LEU A 550 -8.87 6.85 -11.47
N PHE A 551 -9.77 7.83 -11.49
CA PHE A 551 -11.10 7.70 -10.90
C PHE A 551 -11.87 6.51 -11.48
N ASP A 552 -11.73 6.24 -12.78
CA ASP A 552 -12.36 5.10 -13.44
C ASP A 552 -11.73 3.77 -12.98
N CYS A 553 -10.42 3.77 -12.76
CA CYS A 553 -9.68 2.61 -12.27
C CYS A 553 -9.98 2.24 -10.81
N LEU A 554 -10.61 3.14 -10.03
CA LEU A 554 -11.04 2.85 -8.66
C LEU A 554 -12.10 1.73 -8.60
N GLU A 555 -12.73 1.37 -9.73
CA GLU A 555 -13.59 0.18 -9.80
C GLU A 555 -12.87 -1.10 -9.33
N THR A 556 -11.54 -1.16 -9.48
CA THR A 556 -10.67 -2.26 -9.00
C THR A 556 -10.79 -2.48 -7.48
N LEU A 557 -11.15 -1.44 -6.70
CA LEU A 557 -11.32 -1.55 -5.25
C LEU A 557 -12.61 -2.28 -4.85
N PHE A 558 -13.52 -2.57 -5.79
CA PHE A 558 -14.74 -3.35 -5.55
C PHE A 558 -14.63 -4.79 -6.08
N ASP A 559 -13.43 -5.22 -6.46
CA ASP A 559 -13.16 -6.61 -6.78
C ASP A 559 -13.08 -7.47 -5.52
N GLN A 560 -13.46 -8.73 -5.64
CA GLN A 560 -13.10 -9.73 -4.63
C GLN A 560 -11.61 -10.08 -4.77
N ALA A 561 -10.89 -10.07 -3.64
CA ALA A 561 -9.51 -10.55 -3.57
C ALA A 561 -9.45 -11.94 -2.94
N GLU A 562 -8.80 -12.88 -3.62
CA GLU A 562 -8.62 -14.26 -3.19
C GLU A 562 -7.13 -14.54 -3.03
N LEU A 563 -6.75 -15.05 -1.86
CA LEU A 563 -5.41 -15.51 -1.56
C LEU A 563 -5.38 -17.04 -1.67
N VAL A 564 -4.53 -17.55 -2.57
CA VAL A 564 -4.16 -18.97 -2.61
C VAL A 564 -3.04 -19.18 -1.60
N ALA A 565 -3.41 -19.74 -0.47
CA ALA A 565 -2.53 -20.07 0.64
C ALA A 565 -2.54 -21.60 0.76
N TYR A 566 -1.93 -22.30 -0.21
CA TYR A 566 -2.07 -23.76 -0.33
C TYR A 566 -1.83 -24.46 1.01
N PRO A 567 -2.73 -25.36 1.45
CA PRO A 567 -3.83 -25.99 0.68
C PRO A 567 -5.20 -25.28 0.76
N PHE A 568 -5.23 -24.00 1.08
CA PHE A 568 -6.44 -23.20 1.21
C PHE A 568 -6.57 -22.13 0.14
N LYS A 569 -7.81 -21.71 -0.09
CA LYS A 569 -8.15 -20.49 -0.80
C LYS A 569 -9.02 -19.64 0.11
N VAL A 570 -8.62 -18.39 0.33
CA VAL A 570 -9.21 -17.49 1.34
C VAL A 570 -9.60 -16.17 0.70
N THR A 571 -10.83 -15.71 0.89
CA THR A 571 -11.22 -14.34 0.54
C THR A 571 -10.62 -13.37 1.57
N VAL A 572 -9.86 -12.41 1.08
CA VAL A 572 -9.22 -11.37 1.88
C VAL A 572 -9.64 -9.98 1.43
N GLN A 573 -9.55 -9.01 2.33
CA GLN A 573 -9.90 -7.62 2.08
C GLN A 573 -8.68 -6.73 2.42
N PRO A 574 -7.66 -6.67 1.55
CA PRO A 574 -6.53 -5.75 1.73
C PRO A 574 -7.02 -4.30 1.63
N ALA A 575 -6.35 -3.34 2.26
CA ALA A 575 -6.77 -1.94 2.21
C ALA A 575 -5.76 -1.01 1.53
N VAL A 576 -6.30 0.06 0.96
CA VAL A 576 -5.56 1.22 0.46
C VAL A 576 -6.00 2.46 1.23
N GLU A 577 -5.16 3.47 1.31
CA GLU A 577 -5.52 4.79 1.82
C GLU A 577 -5.60 5.79 0.66
N LEU A 578 -6.68 6.57 0.63
CA LEU A 578 -7.02 7.48 -0.47
C LEU A 578 -7.08 8.92 0.03
N ALA A 579 -6.32 9.81 -0.59
CA ALA A 579 -6.57 11.24 -0.58
C ALA A 579 -6.82 11.70 -2.01
N PHE A 580 -8.09 11.96 -2.34
CA PHE A 580 -8.53 12.17 -3.72
C PHE A 580 -9.41 13.42 -3.82
N GLU A 581 -9.00 14.32 -4.71
CA GLU A 581 -9.67 15.55 -5.09
C GLU A 581 -9.62 15.66 -6.61
N MET A 582 -10.78 15.71 -7.25
CA MET A 582 -10.88 15.75 -8.71
C MET A 582 -11.83 16.86 -9.17
N PRO A 583 -11.41 17.69 -10.15
CA PRO A 583 -12.29 18.68 -10.76
C PRO A 583 -13.26 18.00 -11.71
N VAL A 584 -14.57 18.13 -11.48
CA VAL A 584 -15.61 17.63 -12.39
C VAL A 584 -16.10 18.74 -13.31
N ASN A 585 -16.40 19.94 -12.79
CA ASN A 585 -17.15 20.97 -13.56
C ASN A 585 -16.27 22.14 -14.03
N ASP A 586 -15.26 22.52 -13.23
CA ASP A 586 -14.60 23.83 -13.37
C ASP A 586 -13.05 23.74 -13.42
N LEU A 587 -12.47 23.31 -14.54
CA LEU A 587 -11.00 23.22 -14.65
C LEU A 587 -10.29 24.57 -14.46
N LYS A 588 -10.96 25.68 -14.80
CA LYS A 588 -10.38 27.02 -14.78
C LYS A 588 -10.39 27.69 -13.41
N GLU A 589 -11.42 27.49 -12.60
CA GLU A 589 -11.50 28.13 -11.28
C GLU A 589 -11.31 27.13 -10.12
N HIS A 590 -11.28 25.81 -10.36
CA HIS A 590 -11.06 24.83 -9.28
C HIS A 590 -9.71 25.01 -8.56
N HIS A 591 -8.70 25.55 -9.23
CA HIS A 591 -7.42 25.86 -8.59
C HIS A 591 -7.37 27.26 -7.95
N THR A 592 -8.36 28.11 -8.26
CA THR A 592 -8.53 29.45 -7.67
C THR A 592 -9.62 29.47 -6.60
N LYS A 593 -10.34 28.37 -6.39
CA LYS A 593 -11.34 28.20 -5.34
C LYS A 593 -10.74 27.30 -4.26
N HIS A 594 -10.90 27.70 -3.01
CA HIS A 594 -10.54 26.85 -1.88
C HIS A 594 -11.61 25.77 -1.67
N THR A 595 -11.18 24.52 -1.55
CA THR A 595 -12.01 23.44 -1.03
C THR A 595 -12.23 23.65 0.47
N TYR A 596 -13.41 24.16 0.85
CA TYR A 596 -13.86 24.32 2.24
C TYR A 596 -13.84 22.98 3.01
N LEU A 597 -13.97 21.86 2.30
CA LEU A 597 -13.95 20.50 2.85
C LEU A 597 -12.55 19.92 2.77
N LYS A 598 -11.80 20.07 3.86
CA LYS A 598 -10.53 19.38 4.06
C LYS A 598 -10.84 17.94 4.44
N THR A 599 -10.63 17.00 3.52
CA THR A 599 -10.83 15.58 3.81
C THR A 599 -9.57 15.00 4.43
N SER A 600 -9.76 14.19 5.46
CA SER A 600 -8.71 13.28 5.88
C SER A 600 -8.59 12.16 4.85
N PRO A 601 -7.39 11.62 4.62
CA PRO A 601 -7.26 10.39 3.85
C PRO A 601 -8.20 9.31 4.41
N THR A 602 -8.81 8.54 3.52
CA THR A 602 -9.79 7.51 3.88
C THR A 602 -9.21 6.14 3.57
N ILE A 603 -9.28 5.23 4.54
CA ILE A 603 -8.87 3.83 4.36
C ILE A 603 -10.04 3.07 3.74
N VAL A 604 -9.78 2.40 2.63
CA VAL A 604 -10.76 1.66 1.84
C VAL A 604 -10.26 0.24 1.66
N SER A 605 -11.05 -0.73 2.12
CA SER A 605 -10.80 -2.15 1.84
C SER A 605 -11.19 -2.50 0.41
N VAL A 606 -10.42 -3.38 -0.22
CA VAL A 606 -10.75 -3.98 -1.51
C VAL A 606 -11.84 -5.01 -1.27
N ASP A 607 -13.07 -4.64 -1.56
CA ASP A 607 -14.26 -5.45 -1.29
C ASP A 607 -15.46 -4.99 -2.14
N PRO A 608 -16.28 -5.91 -2.69
CA PRO A 608 -17.47 -5.57 -3.47
C PRO A 608 -18.49 -4.66 -2.76
N ASP A 609 -18.57 -4.73 -1.43
CA ASP A 609 -19.53 -3.99 -0.62
C ASP A 609 -18.94 -2.70 -0.04
N SER A 610 -17.65 -2.41 -0.30
CA SER A 610 -17.01 -1.16 0.11
C SER A 610 -17.76 0.06 -0.41
N LYS A 611 -17.74 1.12 0.41
CA LYS A 611 -18.26 2.45 0.06
C LYS A 611 -17.40 3.50 0.73
N PHE A 612 -17.10 4.56 0.00
CA PHE A 612 -16.30 5.67 0.50
C PHE A 612 -16.70 6.97 -0.18
N THR A 613 -16.36 8.09 0.44
CA THR A 613 -16.69 9.41 -0.07
C THR A 613 -15.45 10.08 -0.63
N LEU A 614 -15.53 10.57 -1.87
CA LEU A 614 -14.48 11.36 -2.50
C LEU A 614 -14.91 12.83 -2.62
N LEU A 615 -13.93 13.73 -2.57
CA LEU A 615 -14.15 15.14 -2.84
C LEU A 615 -14.13 15.35 -4.36
N VAL A 616 -15.27 15.71 -4.94
CA VAL A 616 -15.44 15.96 -6.36
C VAL A 616 -15.88 17.41 -6.55
N ASP A 617 -14.93 18.28 -6.87
CA ASP A 617 -15.13 19.75 -6.91
C ASP A 617 -15.27 20.41 -5.51
N ASN A 618 -15.33 21.75 -5.51
CA ASN A 618 -15.26 22.60 -4.33
C ASN A 618 -16.42 22.36 -3.35
N GLY A 619 -16.16 21.58 -2.31
CA GLY A 619 -17.13 21.36 -1.22
C GLY A 619 -18.21 20.32 -1.55
N LEU A 620 -18.05 19.57 -2.64
CA LEU A 620 -19.00 18.53 -3.03
C LEU A 620 -18.38 17.14 -2.81
N GLN A 621 -19.14 16.31 -2.12
CA GLN A 621 -18.75 14.94 -1.78
C GLN A 621 -19.60 13.96 -2.58
N LEU A 622 -18.94 12.95 -3.13
CA LEU A 622 -19.58 11.87 -3.87
C LEU A 622 -19.31 10.55 -3.17
N GLU A 623 -20.37 9.85 -2.79
CA GLU A 623 -20.28 8.45 -2.41
C GLU A 623 -19.94 7.62 -3.65
N VAL A 624 -18.83 6.90 -3.57
CA VAL A 624 -18.35 5.97 -4.59
C VAL A 624 -18.57 4.55 -4.05
N SER A 625 -19.23 3.73 -4.87
CA SER A 625 -19.53 2.33 -4.59
C SER A 625 -19.55 1.54 -5.90
N ARG A 626 -19.58 0.21 -5.84
CA ARG A 626 -19.79 -0.63 -7.03
C ARG A 626 -21.04 -0.22 -7.81
N LYS A 627 -22.14 0.09 -7.10
CA LYS A 627 -23.40 0.55 -7.70
C LYS A 627 -23.24 1.86 -8.49
N PHE A 628 -22.36 2.76 -8.04
CA PHE A 628 -22.05 4.01 -8.76
C PHE A 628 -21.45 3.71 -10.14
N PHE A 629 -20.46 2.82 -10.22
CA PHE A 629 -19.85 2.43 -11.51
C PHE A 629 -20.84 1.71 -12.43
N GLU A 630 -21.68 0.84 -11.89
CA GLU A 630 -22.77 0.20 -12.64
C GLU A 630 -23.78 1.21 -13.19
N ASP A 631 -24.24 2.16 -12.35
CA ASP A 631 -25.17 3.22 -12.77
C ASP A 631 -24.53 4.15 -13.80
N ARG A 632 -23.21 4.42 -13.69
CA ARG A 632 -22.47 5.19 -14.70
C ARG A 632 -22.34 4.45 -16.03
N ARG A 633 -22.01 3.15 -16.01
CA ARG A 633 -21.97 2.32 -17.22
C ARG A 633 -23.34 2.27 -17.87
N ARG A 634 -24.38 2.08 -17.08
CA ARG A 634 -25.77 2.11 -17.55
C ARG A 634 -26.13 3.46 -18.17
N MET A 635 -25.72 4.57 -17.55
CA MET A 635 -25.92 5.91 -18.13
C MET A 635 -25.17 6.07 -19.46
N ASN A 636 -23.94 5.56 -19.57
CA ASN A 636 -23.18 5.56 -20.83
C ASN A 636 -23.90 4.76 -21.93
N GLU A 637 -24.43 3.58 -21.62
CA GLU A 637 -25.21 2.76 -22.57
C GLU A 637 -26.45 3.49 -23.08
N LEU A 638 -27.18 4.17 -22.19
CA LEU A 638 -28.34 4.98 -22.56
C LEU A 638 -27.97 6.16 -23.48
N LEU A 639 -26.71 6.62 -23.42
CA LEU A 639 -26.21 7.79 -24.13
C LEU A 639 -25.33 7.45 -25.35
N GLU A 640 -25.07 6.16 -25.61
CA GLU A 640 -24.15 5.70 -26.67
C GLU A 640 -24.56 6.22 -28.06
N GLY A 641 -25.87 6.37 -28.29
CA GLY A 641 -26.42 6.90 -29.53
C GLY A 641 -26.24 8.41 -29.74
N ILE A 642 -25.84 9.16 -28.70
CA ILE A 642 -25.70 10.62 -28.73
C ILE A 642 -24.23 10.99 -28.89
N LYS A 643 -23.86 11.47 -30.09
CA LYS A 643 -22.46 11.83 -30.37
C LYS A 643 -22.04 13.11 -29.65
N GLY A 644 -21.14 12.94 -28.68
CA GLY A 644 -20.40 14.02 -28.02
C GLY A 644 -20.95 14.39 -26.65
N GLN A 645 -20.05 14.50 -25.67
CA GLN A 645 -20.33 14.80 -24.26
C GLN A 645 -21.30 15.98 -24.06
N LYS A 646 -21.08 17.12 -24.72
CA LYS A 646 -21.98 18.29 -24.60
C LYS A 646 -23.44 17.95 -24.96
N ARG A 647 -23.66 17.15 -26.01
CA ARG A 647 -25.00 16.76 -26.45
C ARG A 647 -25.61 15.76 -25.47
N GLN A 648 -24.82 14.80 -25.00
CA GLN A 648 -25.22 13.86 -23.94
C GLN A 648 -25.67 14.58 -22.67
N HIS A 649 -24.89 15.55 -22.20
CA HIS A 649 -25.23 16.37 -21.03
C HIS A 649 -26.51 17.19 -21.23
N ASN A 650 -26.66 17.89 -22.35
CA ASN A 650 -27.86 18.67 -22.65
C ASN A 650 -29.11 17.77 -22.70
N TRP A 651 -28.99 16.59 -23.31
CA TRP A 651 -30.07 15.62 -23.36
C TRP A 651 -30.47 15.14 -21.96
N LEU A 652 -29.50 14.81 -21.10
CA LEU A 652 -29.76 14.42 -19.72
C LEU A 652 -30.53 15.49 -18.96
N LEU A 653 -30.11 16.76 -19.08
CA LEU A 653 -30.80 17.88 -18.44
C LEU A 653 -32.24 18.03 -18.94
N ALA A 654 -32.46 17.94 -20.25
CA ALA A 654 -33.79 18.03 -20.85
C ALA A 654 -34.72 16.90 -20.37
N VAL A 655 -34.23 15.66 -20.34
CA VAL A 655 -34.97 14.49 -19.83
C VAL A 655 -35.34 14.66 -18.36
N LEU A 656 -34.42 15.17 -17.53
CA LEU A 656 -34.65 15.42 -16.10
C LEU A 656 -35.63 16.57 -15.84
N GLN A 657 -35.71 17.53 -16.76
CA GLN A 657 -36.72 18.61 -16.74
C GLN A 657 -38.10 18.15 -17.21
N GLY A 658 -38.21 16.90 -17.68
CA GLY A 658 -39.47 16.32 -18.15
C GLY A 658 -39.86 16.77 -19.56
N ILE A 659 -38.88 17.21 -20.35
CA ILE A 659 -39.06 17.55 -21.76
C ILE A 659 -39.34 16.27 -22.55
N ASP A 660 -40.29 16.34 -23.48
CA ASP A 660 -40.62 15.21 -24.36
C ASP A 660 -39.39 14.80 -25.19
N PRO A 661 -39.30 13.55 -25.63
CA PRO A 661 -38.07 13.02 -26.19
C PRO A 661 -37.68 13.61 -27.55
N VAL A 662 -38.65 14.10 -28.33
CA VAL A 662 -38.38 14.79 -29.60
C VAL A 662 -37.72 16.13 -29.31
N THR A 663 -38.27 16.88 -28.36
CA THR A 663 -37.73 18.18 -27.94
C THR A 663 -36.38 18.03 -27.22
N ALA A 664 -36.21 17.06 -26.33
CA ALA A 664 -34.95 16.81 -25.62
C ALA A 664 -33.81 16.44 -26.59
N THR A 665 -34.15 15.67 -27.63
CA THR A 665 -33.24 15.35 -28.74
C THR A 665 -32.94 16.61 -29.55
N ALA A 666 -33.96 17.36 -29.98
CA ALA A 666 -33.78 18.60 -30.72
C ALA A 666 -32.86 19.61 -29.99
N GLU A 667 -33.04 19.80 -28.69
CA GLU A 667 -32.23 20.69 -27.86
C GLU A 667 -30.79 20.20 -27.67
N ALA A 668 -30.59 18.88 -27.56
CA ALA A 668 -29.26 18.28 -27.47
C ALA A 668 -28.47 18.38 -28.78
N PHE A 669 -29.15 18.35 -29.93
CA PHE A 669 -28.55 18.34 -31.27
C PHE A 669 -28.59 19.70 -31.99
N TYR A 670 -28.96 20.79 -31.31
CA TYR A 670 -29.07 22.14 -31.88
C TYR A 670 -27.72 22.63 -32.46
N ASP A 671 -27.50 22.33 -33.72
CA ASP A 671 -26.39 22.75 -34.58
C ASP A 671 -27.04 23.18 -35.90
N TYR A 672 -26.81 24.42 -36.34
CA TYR A 672 -27.54 25.04 -37.45
C TYR A 672 -27.36 24.33 -38.81
N ASP A 673 -26.39 23.40 -38.92
CA ASP A 673 -25.94 22.79 -40.18
C ASP A 673 -26.15 21.26 -40.31
N ALA A 674 -26.87 20.59 -39.39
CA ALA A 674 -27.11 19.13 -39.46
C ALA A 674 -28.62 18.78 -39.55
N PRO A 675 -29.04 17.76 -40.33
CA PRO A 675 -30.45 17.38 -40.42
C PRO A 675 -30.92 16.71 -39.12
N LEU A 676 -31.61 17.49 -38.29
CA LEU A 676 -32.21 17.11 -37.00
C LEU A 676 -32.91 15.72 -37.05
N LEU A 677 -33.66 15.48 -38.13
CA LEU A 677 -34.41 14.25 -38.42
C LEU A 677 -33.56 12.99 -38.50
N GLN A 678 -32.29 13.09 -38.91
CA GLN A 678 -31.42 11.92 -39.10
C GLN A 678 -30.75 11.49 -37.79
N ALA A 679 -30.36 12.45 -36.95
CA ALA A 679 -29.80 12.17 -35.62
C ALA A 679 -30.89 11.69 -34.65
N GLU A 680 -32.07 12.31 -34.72
CA GLU A 680 -33.27 11.86 -34.01
C GLU A 680 -33.61 10.41 -34.40
N LYS A 681 -33.76 10.13 -35.69
CA LYS A 681 -34.04 8.78 -36.19
C LYS A 681 -32.99 7.75 -35.75
N VAL A 682 -31.70 8.09 -35.77
CA VAL A 682 -30.60 7.20 -35.33
C VAL A 682 -30.68 6.93 -33.81
N PHE A 683 -31.00 7.93 -32.99
CA PHE A 683 -31.21 7.72 -31.54
C PHE A 683 -32.42 6.81 -31.27
N TRP A 684 -33.55 7.06 -31.94
CA TRP A 684 -34.76 6.26 -31.83
C TRP A 684 -34.57 4.82 -32.33
N ASP A 685 -33.96 4.65 -33.50
CA ASP A 685 -33.72 3.33 -34.11
C ASP A 685 -32.77 2.48 -33.23
N MET A 686 -31.77 3.07 -32.56
CA MET A 686 -30.85 2.35 -31.66
C MET A 686 -31.43 2.06 -30.26
N GLN A 687 -32.22 2.96 -29.68
CA GLN A 687 -32.72 2.78 -28.32
C GLN A 687 -34.03 1.98 -28.27
N LEU A 688 -34.81 1.95 -29.36
CA LEU A 688 -36.23 1.64 -29.27
C LEU A 688 -36.79 0.69 -30.35
N ASP A 689 -35.96 0.22 -31.31
CA ASP A 689 -36.33 -0.70 -32.39
C ASP A 689 -37.59 -0.27 -33.20
N ALA A 690 -37.89 -0.97 -34.30
CA ALA A 690 -39.06 -0.70 -35.16
C ALA A 690 -40.42 -1.05 -34.51
N ALA A 691 -40.71 -0.49 -33.33
CA ALA A 691 -41.93 -0.66 -32.55
C ALA A 691 -42.99 0.43 -32.87
N SER A 692 -44.24 0.22 -32.42
CA SER A 692 -45.32 1.22 -32.57
C SER A 692 -45.08 2.48 -31.72
N LEU A 693 -45.67 3.62 -32.08
CA LEU A 693 -45.53 4.90 -31.34
C LEU A 693 -45.88 4.78 -29.84
N ALA A 694 -46.90 3.99 -29.50
CA ALA A 694 -47.29 3.76 -28.10
C ALA A 694 -46.23 2.96 -27.32
N GLU A 695 -45.61 1.97 -27.96
CA GLU A 695 -44.53 1.17 -27.36
C GLU A 695 -43.25 2.01 -27.22
N GLN A 696 -42.94 2.85 -28.20
CA GLN A 696 -41.82 3.80 -28.14
C GLN A 696 -41.99 4.79 -26.97
N TRP A 697 -43.19 5.33 -26.77
CA TRP A 697 -43.49 6.22 -25.65
C TRP A 697 -43.35 5.52 -24.29
N GLN A 698 -43.88 4.31 -24.14
CA GLN A 698 -43.74 3.53 -22.90
C GLN A 698 -42.28 3.20 -22.57
N ARG A 699 -41.48 2.87 -23.59
CA ARG A 699 -40.05 2.59 -23.41
C ARG A 699 -39.28 3.87 -23.05
N TYR A 700 -39.61 5.02 -23.66
CA TYR A 700 -39.03 6.31 -23.26
C TYR A 700 -39.33 6.66 -21.80
N GLU A 701 -40.58 6.51 -21.35
CA GLU A 701 -40.93 6.77 -19.94
C GLU A 701 -40.17 5.85 -18.97
N LYS A 702 -39.88 4.59 -19.36
CA LYS A 702 -39.00 3.71 -18.59
C LYS A 702 -37.56 4.24 -18.52
N VAL A 703 -36.99 4.68 -19.65
CA VAL A 703 -35.64 5.27 -19.70
C VAL A 703 -35.59 6.55 -18.86
N ARG A 704 -36.58 7.44 -19.00
CA ARG A 704 -36.69 8.66 -18.19
C ARG A 704 -36.78 8.36 -16.69
N GLY A 705 -37.59 7.37 -16.31
CA GLY A 705 -37.68 6.91 -14.92
C GLY A 705 -36.35 6.34 -14.41
N GLU A 706 -35.62 5.60 -15.24
CA GLU A 706 -34.29 5.06 -14.93
C GLU A 706 -33.25 6.18 -14.75
N VAL A 707 -33.15 7.12 -15.70
CA VAL A 707 -32.27 8.29 -15.63
C VAL A 707 -32.56 9.14 -14.40
N SER A 708 -33.84 9.42 -14.12
CA SER A 708 -34.25 10.20 -12.95
C SER A 708 -33.86 9.51 -11.64
N ARG A 709 -34.02 8.19 -11.55
CA ARG A 709 -33.62 7.40 -10.37
C ARG A 709 -32.11 7.41 -10.17
N ILE A 710 -31.31 7.26 -11.25
CA ILE A 710 -29.86 7.31 -11.17
C ILE A 710 -29.38 8.71 -10.77
N ALA A 711 -29.89 9.76 -11.43
CA ALA A 711 -29.55 11.15 -11.12
C ALA A 711 -29.95 11.58 -9.71
N ALA A 712 -31.10 11.11 -9.21
CA ALA A 712 -31.51 11.37 -7.83
C ALA A 712 -30.57 10.73 -6.80
N ARG A 713 -30.00 9.57 -7.11
CA ARG A 713 -29.00 8.89 -6.26
C ARG A 713 -27.63 9.55 -6.37
N TYR A 714 -27.21 9.91 -7.58
CA TYR A 714 -25.90 10.49 -7.87
C TYR A 714 -26.02 11.76 -8.71
N PRO A 715 -26.42 12.91 -8.11
CA PRO A 715 -26.66 14.14 -8.88
C PRO A 715 -25.44 14.59 -9.70
N MET A 716 -24.23 14.39 -9.16
CA MET A 716 -22.98 14.77 -9.81
C MET A 716 -22.62 13.89 -11.02
N LEU A 717 -23.28 12.74 -11.22
CA LEU A 717 -22.98 11.86 -12.35
C LEU A 717 -23.25 12.56 -13.70
N ILE A 718 -24.23 13.45 -13.75
CA ILE A 718 -24.59 14.22 -14.97
C ILE A 718 -23.42 15.07 -15.45
N GLU A 719 -22.61 15.57 -14.53
CA GLU A 719 -21.49 16.46 -14.83
C GLU A 719 -20.29 15.75 -15.43
N PHE A 720 -20.18 14.43 -15.29
CA PHE A 720 -19.17 13.64 -16.02
C PHE A 720 -19.39 13.67 -17.54
N PHE A 721 -20.60 14.03 -17.98
CA PHE A 721 -20.94 14.22 -19.39
C PHE A 721 -20.80 15.67 -19.84
N ALA A 722 -20.51 16.62 -18.94
CA ALA A 722 -20.24 17.99 -19.34
C ALA A 722 -18.87 18.10 -20.03
N LYS A 723 -18.76 18.91 -21.10
CA LYS A 723 -17.44 19.38 -21.52
C LYS A 723 -16.91 20.27 -20.39
N PRO A 724 -15.72 20.00 -19.83
CA PRO A 724 -15.12 20.90 -18.86
C PRO A 724 -15.07 22.30 -19.48
N ARG A 725 -15.57 23.31 -18.76
CA ARG A 725 -15.46 24.70 -19.24
C ARG A 725 -13.98 25.03 -19.36
N ARG A 726 -13.52 25.14 -20.61
CA ARG A 726 -12.12 25.40 -20.97
C ARG A 726 -11.67 26.72 -20.46
#